data_AF-A0A8T4MIE2-F1
#
_entry.id   AF-A0A8T4MIE2-F1
#
_cell.length_a   1.000
_cell.length_b   1.000
_cell.length_c   1.000
_cell.angle_alpha   90.00
_cell.angle_beta   90.00
_cell.angle_gamma   90.00
#
_symmetry.space_group_name_H-M   'P 1'
#
loop_
_entity.id
_entity.type
_entity.pdbx_description
1 polymer ?
#
loop_
_entity_poly.entity_id
_entity_poly.type
_entity_poly.pdbx_seq_one_letter_code
_entity_poly.pdbx_strand_id
1 'polypeptide(L)'
;MMKKPKKEEPVKSNRKKIIFLLIVIIIAFVLLFGAKIYLWASLLLGNDIIIKLIPDKENIFLVNGQSEQIQFESSVLTSPFCTVLCSFNFMDLSEKKIIEKGSFNIKPAQPISKTYEILAPLKGTGQKIFRFDIYCKSKPAFFCSTEGELESKSSLITLNYELNSGNLKLKNNTRDRIVNLMQESGQINNDLDSLNETSIVLSNFLELTNSSENIKKIKNYTYNFNNSLIFLKEYWEKGDFDLLLSPLDEKEKDFFYLTESFYLINSSILFNLSHYNSLIDILNEIEYNLRDYQKLNFTNKTILEFNNLINNFNNLTENFNKSATLLEKEISVNNLRNETETMLTLIKQSEDKDLLLKSVEIIGHPQLIKINFTKKEFLLNISFKEPESQCCLFGECKEYCNNSCYYDPSKFPIIFLHGHDFSKQASAESNLNKFYKIQRNLEKDNYLDAGTILLSSSKKEEKGILGKTFYPISLKASYYFDIFKTQESTTVLQTKKDNIDTYAIRLKDIINEVKYKTDRQKVIIVAYSLGGLVARRYLQIFGENNVEKLILIGTPNHGVRGNVLTFCSIFGEEAECNDMNENSLFMNKLNTGENPIIPVYNIIGLGCNMDGETGDGIVRNSSAYLEYAENYFVDGKCETLKPFHTELLFPEKYPEVYNLLVKSLEQNSSITL
;
A
#
# COMPACT_ATOMS: atom_id res chain seq x y z
N MET A 1 -100.79 -17.72 67.32
CA MET A 1 -100.65 -16.61 66.35
C MET A 1 -99.74 -17.05 65.21
N MET A 2 -100.32 -17.31 64.04
CA MET A 2 -99.59 -17.60 62.79
C MET A 2 -99.00 -16.31 62.21
N LYS A 3 -97.73 -16.32 61.79
CA LYS A 3 -97.20 -15.42 60.77
C LYS A 3 -96.40 -16.23 59.73
N LYS A 4 -96.82 -16.05 58.47
CA LYS A 4 -96.37 -16.70 57.23
C LYS A 4 -94.88 -16.47 56.90
N PRO A 5 -94.26 -17.35 56.10
CA PRO A 5 -92.89 -17.20 55.63
C PRO A 5 -92.78 -16.11 54.55
N LYS A 6 -91.70 -15.31 54.59
CA LYS A 6 -91.33 -14.37 53.53
C LYS A 6 -90.53 -15.12 52.45
N LYS A 7 -90.97 -14.97 51.20
CA LYS A 7 -90.33 -15.48 49.98
C LYS A 7 -88.92 -14.92 49.81
N GLU A 8 -87.99 -15.79 49.44
CA GLU A 8 -86.71 -15.43 48.83
C GLU A 8 -86.94 -14.93 47.40
N GLU A 9 -86.41 -13.75 47.06
CA GLU A 9 -86.31 -13.24 45.69
C GLU A 9 -84.96 -13.63 45.07
N PRO A 10 -84.91 -13.97 43.78
CA PRO A 10 -83.72 -14.53 43.16
C PRO A 10 -82.70 -13.43 42.80
N VAL A 11 -81.49 -13.52 43.37
CA VAL A 11 -80.30 -12.77 42.94
C VAL A 11 -79.82 -13.29 41.58
N LYS A 12 -80.54 -12.95 40.50
CA LYS A 12 -80.16 -13.24 39.10
C LYS A 12 -80.55 -12.07 38.20
N SER A 13 -79.87 -10.93 38.31
CA SER A 13 -80.01 -9.84 37.32
C SER A 13 -78.83 -8.88 37.19
N ASN A 14 -77.93 -8.78 38.19
CA ASN A 14 -76.82 -7.82 38.10
C ASN A 14 -75.54 -8.34 37.43
N ARG A 15 -75.32 -9.66 37.36
CA ARG A 15 -74.10 -10.20 36.70
C ARG A 15 -74.08 -9.91 35.20
N LYS A 16 -75.23 -10.03 34.52
CA LYS A 16 -75.34 -9.73 33.08
C LYS A 16 -75.15 -8.24 32.78
N LYS A 17 -75.63 -7.36 33.65
CA LYS A 17 -75.44 -5.90 33.51
C LYS A 17 -73.99 -5.48 33.72
N ILE A 18 -73.29 -6.07 34.69
CA ILE A 18 -71.87 -5.80 34.93
C ILE A 18 -71.01 -6.33 33.77
N ILE A 19 -71.29 -7.53 33.28
CA ILE A 19 -70.59 -8.10 32.11
C ILE A 19 -70.84 -7.23 30.87
N PHE A 20 -72.08 -6.79 30.64
CA PHE A 20 -72.41 -5.90 29.54
C PHE A 20 -71.68 -4.56 29.66
N LEU A 21 -71.61 -3.97 30.86
CA LEU A 21 -70.88 -2.72 31.09
C LEU A 21 -69.37 -2.87 30.84
N LEU A 22 -68.77 -3.99 31.28
CA LEU A 22 -67.37 -4.32 31.01
C LEU A 22 -67.11 -4.49 29.51
N ILE A 23 -68.02 -5.16 28.79
CA ILE A 23 -67.91 -5.31 27.33
C ILE A 23 -68.01 -3.94 26.65
N VAL A 24 -68.93 -3.07 27.07
CA VAL A 24 -69.05 -1.71 26.53
C VAL A 24 -67.82 -0.87 26.82
N ILE A 25 -67.23 -0.98 28.01
CA ILE A 25 -65.97 -0.29 28.37
C ILE A 25 -64.80 -0.82 27.54
N ILE A 26 -64.69 -2.13 27.35
CA ILE A 26 -63.65 -2.75 26.50
C ILE A 26 -63.82 -2.32 25.05
N ILE A 27 -65.04 -2.32 24.52
CA ILE A 27 -65.34 -1.86 23.15
C ILE A 27 -65.02 -0.36 23.03
N ALA A 28 -65.40 0.47 23.99
CA ALA A 28 -65.08 1.89 23.99
C ALA A 28 -63.56 2.11 24.09
N PHE A 29 -62.84 1.33 24.89
CA PHE A 29 -61.39 1.39 25.01
C PHE A 29 -60.69 0.94 23.72
N VAL A 30 -61.18 -0.11 23.06
CA VAL A 30 -60.69 -0.56 21.75
C VAL A 30 -61.07 0.43 20.63
N LEU A 31 -62.20 1.14 20.71
CA LEU A 31 -62.53 2.17 19.74
C LEU A 31 -61.71 3.46 19.94
N LEU A 32 -61.46 3.85 21.19
CA LEU A 32 -60.71 5.07 21.54
C LEU A 32 -59.20 4.88 21.43
N PHE A 33 -58.71 3.71 21.81
CA PHE A 33 -57.27 3.41 21.89
C PHE A 33 -56.86 2.24 21.02
N GLY A 34 -57.77 1.43 20.46
CA GLY A 34 -57.39 0.24 19.71
C GLY A 34 -56.56 0.54 18.48
N ALA A 35 -56.74 1.67 17.80
CA ALA A 35 -55.82 2.09 16.73
C ALA A 35 -54.42 2.45 17.28
N LYS A 36 -54.35 3.17 18.41
CA LYS A 36 -53.07 3.49 19.08
C LYS A 36 -52.40 2.26 19.67
N ILE A 37 -53.14 1.34 20.28
CA ILE A 37 -52.69 0.07 20.86
C ILE A 37 -52.30 -0.89 19.75
N TYR A 38 -53.02 -0.93 18.63
CA TYR A 38 -52.63 -1.69 17.45
C TYR A 38 -51.33 -1.16 16.86
N LEU A 39 -51.17 0.16 16.73
CA LEU A 39 -49.91 0.76 16.30
C LEU A 39 -48.78 0.51 17.31
N TRP A 40 -49.04 0.57 18.62
CA TRP A 40 -48.06 0.27 19.67
C TRP A 40 -47.69 -1.21 19.73
N ALA A 41 -48.67 -2.11 19.59
CA ALA A 41 -48.46 -3.55 19.53
C ALA A 41 -47.73 -3.92 18.24
N SER A 42 -48.10 -3.33 17.10
CA SER A 42 -47.39 -3.45 15.82
C SER A 42 -45.95 -2.96 15.91
N LEU A 43 -45.67 -1.88 16.65
CA LEU A 43 -44.32 -1.36 16.90
C LEU A 43 -43.49 -2.33 17.77
N LEU A 44 -44.12 -2.98 18.76
CA LEU A 44 -43.47 -3.96 19.63
C LEU A 44 -43.34 -5.36 19.00
N LEU A 45 -44.10 -5.66 17.97
CA LEU A 45 -44.13 -6.94 17.25
C LEU A 45 -43.31 -6.92 15.95
N GLY A 46 -42.59 -5.83 15.66
CA GLY A 46 -41.64 -5.77 14.54
C GLY A 46 -40.55 -6.82 14.67
N ASN A 47 -40.23 -7.50 13.57
CA ASN A 47 -39.30 -8.64 13.52
C ASN A 47 -37.86 -8.24 13.12
N ASP A 48 -37.60 -6.96 12.89
CA ASP A 48 -36.34 -6.49 12.30
C ASP A 48 -35.22 -6.48 13.34
N ILE A 49 -34.08 -7.06 12.98
CA ILE A 49 -32.86 -7.05 13.78
C ILE A 49 -31.95 -5.96 13.24
N ILE A 50 -31.59 -5.01 14.09
CA ILE A 50 -30.50 -4.06 13.83
C ILE A 50 -29.28 -4.53 14.60
N ILE A 51 -28.17 -4.77 13.90
CA ILE A 51 -26.89 -5.12 14.52
C ILE A 51 -26.03 -3.86 14.62
N LYS A 52 -25.68 -3.47 15.84
CA LYS A 52 -24.61 -2.50 16.10
C LYS A 52 -23.34 -3.28 16.43
N LEU A 53 -22.28 -2.98 15.69
CA LEU A 53 -20.93 -3.46 15.92
C LEU A 53 -20.01 -2.25 15.91
N ILE A 54 -19.48 -1.90 17.08
CA ILE A 54 -18.68 -0.70 17.28
C ILE A 54 -17.33 -1.12 17.86
N PRO A 55 -16.23 -0.98 17.11
CA PRO A 55 -14.90 -1.08 17.71
C PRO A 55 -14.61 0.19 18.53
N ASP A 56 -13.83 0.07 19.60
CA ASP A 56 -13.27 1.23 20.29
C ASP A 56 -12.21 1.95 19.43
N LYS A 57 -11.59 1.23 18.47
CA LYS A 57 -10.58 1.73 17.53
C LYS A 57 -10.76 1.12 16.13
N GLU A 58 -10.82 1.95 15.09
CA GLU A 58 -10.82 1.48 13.69
C GLU A 58 -9.40 1.42 13.09
N ASN A 59 -8.48 2.24 13.61
CA ASN A 59 -7.11 2.36 13.10
C ASN A 59 -6.12 2.29 14.25
N ILE A 60 -5.16 1.38 14.14
CA ILE A 60 -4.12 1.08 15.13
C ILE A 60 -2.77 1.44 14.50
N PHE A 61 -1.90 2.09 15.28
CA PHE A 61 -0.56 2.51 14.85
C PHE A 61 0.47 2.03 15.86
N LEU A 62 1.33 1.09 15.44
CA LEU A 62 2.32 0.46 16.31
C LEU A 62 3.72 0.53 15.68
N VAL A 63 4.75 0.29 16.48
CA VAL A 63 6.07 -0.05 15.94
C VAL A 63 6.32 -1.55 16.06
N ASN A 64 7.29 -2.08 15.30
CA ASN A 64 7.55 -3.52 15.27
C ASN A 64 7.66 -4.16 16.67
N GLY A 65 6.90 -5.24 16.88
CA GLY A 65 6.86 -6.02 18.12
C GLY A 65 5.98 -5.45 19.23
N GLN A 66 5.37 -4.28 19.07
CA GLN A 66 4.35 -3.79 20.00
C GLN A 66 3.01 -4.50 19.75
N SER A 67 2.19 -4.57 20.81
CA SER A 67 0.80 -5.00 20.72
C SER A 67 -0.14 -3.98 21.35
N GLU A 68 -1.40 -4.03 20.94
CA GLU A 68 -2.47 -3.19 21.49
C GLU A 68 -3.78 -3.98 21.57
N GLN A 69 -4.57 -3.69 22.60
CA GLN A 69 -5.90 -4.28 22.74
C GLN A 69 -6.95 -3.45 22.01
N ILE A 70 -7.85 -4.18 21.33
CA ILE A 70 -9.04 -3.66 20.68
C ILE A 70 -10.28 -4.33 21.28
N GLN A 71 -11.32 -3.54 21.52
CA GLN A 71 -12.58 -3.99 22.07
C GLN A 71 -13.71 -3.76 21.07
N PHE A 72 -14.50 -4.79 20.82
CA PHE A 72 -15.70 -4.74 20.00
C PHE A 72 -16.94 -4.81 20.89
N GLU A 73 -17.76 -3.77 20.87
CA GLU A 73 -19.08 -3.79 21.47
C GLU A 73 -20.12 -4.15 20.41
N SER A 74 -20.87 -5.22 20.70
CA SER A 74 -21.92 -5.74 19.83
C SER A 74 -23.27 -5.65 20.53
N SER A 75 -24.26 -5.01 19.92
CA SER A 75 -25.62 -4.98 20.43
C SER A 75 -26.64 -5.20 19.32
N VAL A 76 -27.83 -5.66 19.69
CA VAL A 76 -28.95 -5.77 18.77
C VAL A 76 -30.13 -4.91 19.23
N LEU A 77 -30.80 -4.26 18.29
CA LEU A 77 -32.13 -3.70 18.50
C LEU A 77 -33.12 -4.64 17.79
N THR A 78 -34.05 -5.20 18.56
CA THR A 78 -35.16 -6.04 18.10
C THR A 78 -36.28 -5.95 19.14
N SER A 79 -37.45 -6.52 18.85
CA SER A 79 -38.54 -6.66 19.84
C SER A 79 -38.03 -7.24 21.17
N PRO A 80 -38.44 -6.69 22.33
CA PRO A 80 -38.03 -7.17 23.65
C PRO A 80 -38.45 -8.63 23.94
N PHE A 81 -39.37 -9.18 23.15
CA PHE A 81 -39.84 -10.56 23.27
C PHE A 81 -39.08 -11.55 22.37
N CYS A 82 -38.20 -11.06 21.49
CA CYS A 82 -37.38 -11.88 20.62
C CYS A 82 -35.98 -12.12 21.23
N THR A 83 -35.45 -13.33 21.06
CA THR A 83 -34.03 -13.63 21.32
C THR A 83 -33.33 -13.80 19.99
N VAL A 84 -32.13 -13.24 19.85
CA VAL A 84 -31.38 -13.29 18.60
C VAL A 84 -30.20 -14.22 18.78
N LEU A 85 -30.05 -15.17 17.85
CA LEU A 85 -28.87 -16.01 17.76
C LEU A 85 -27.89 -15.31 16.81
N CYS A 86 -26.72 -14.96 17.32
CA CYS A 86 -25.65 -14.36 16.53
C CYS A 86 -24.45 -15.31 16.44
N SER A 87 -23.81 -15.33 15.29
CA SER A 87 -22.49 -15.89 15.06
C SER A 87 -21.52 -14.78 14.68
N PHE A 88 -20.25 -14.93 15.05
CA PHE A 88 -19.21 -13.96 14.72
C PHE A 88 -17.97 -14.65 14.17
N ASN A 89 -17.21 -13.89 13.39
CA ASN A 89 -15.93 -14.30 12.84
C ASN A 89 -14.96 -13.10 12.84
N PHE A 90 -13.86 -13.22 13.57
CA PHE A 90 -12.77 -12.25 13.56
C PHE A 90 -11.58 -12.82 12.80
N MET A 91 -11.11 -12.12 11.77
CA MET A 91 -10.15 -12.63 10.81
C MET A 91 -9.05 -11.61 10.50
N ASP A 92 -7.81 -12.08 10.40
CA ASP A 92 -6.71 -11.38 9.72
C ASP A 92 -6.87 -11.61 8.20
N LEU A 93 -7.24 -10.56 7.47
CA LEU A 93 -7.42 -10.64 6.02
C LEU A 93 -6.08 -10.70 5.28
N SER A 94 -5.00 -10.23 5.88
CA SER A 94 -3.65 -10.26 5.31
C SER A 94 -3.16 -11.69 5.16
N GLU A 95 -3.36 -12.53 6.18
CA GLU A 95 -2.93 -13.94 6.19
C GLU A 95 -4.06 -14.93 5.88
N LYS A 96 -5.29 -14.45 5.64
CA LYS A 96 -6.51 -15.28 5.55
C LYS A 96 -6.70 -16.18 6.80
N LYS A 97 -6.33 -15.67 7.97
CA LYS A 97 -6.28 -16.43 9.23
C LYS A 97 -7.45 -16.05 10.13
N ILE A 98 -8.26 -17.04 10.49
CA ILE A 98 -9.32 -16.87 11.50
C ILE A 98 -8.66 -16.73 12.87
N ILE A 99 -8.94 -15.63 13.56
CA ILE A 99 -8.47 -15.36 14.93
C ILE A 99 -9.43 -16.03 15.92
N GLU A 100 -10.73 -15.76 15.80
CA GLU A 100 -11.77 -16.40 16.59
C GLU A 100 -13.06 -16.50 15.78
N LYS A 101 -13.81 -17.58 15.98
CA LYS A 101 -15.18 -17.71 15.50
C LYS A 101 -16.04 -18.33 16.59
N GLY A 102 -17.31 -17.95 16.65
CA GLY A 102 -18.21 -18.49 17.65
C GLY A 102 -19.64 -18.03 17.46
N SER A 103 -20.47 -18.33 18.45
CA SER A 103 -21.88 -17.93 18.49
C SER A 103 -22.31 -17.58 19.90
N PHE A 104 -23.22 -16.63 20.01
CA PHE A 104 -23.81 -16.19 21.27
C PHE A 104 -25.29 -15.83 21.07
N ASN A 105 -26.06 -15.91 22.15
CA ASN A 105 -27.42 -15.36 22.18
C ASN A 105 -27.35 -13.95 22.75
N ILE A 106 -28.03 -13.01 22.12
CA ILE A 106 -28.10 -11.62 22.57
C ILE A 106 -29.56 -11.20 22.73
N LYS A 107 -29.83 -10.45 23.79
CA LYS A 107 -31.13 -9.84 24.07
C LYS A 107 -31.04 -8.32 23.88
N PRO A 108 -32.15 -7.64 23.54
CA PRO A 108 -32.20 -6.19 23.56
C PRO A 108 -31.68 -5.62 24.89
N ALA A 109 -30.89 -4.53 24.82
CA ALA A 109 -30.26 -3.85 25.96
C ALA A 109 -29.17 -4.63 26.73
N GLN A 110 -28.70 -5.77 26.23
CA GLN A 110 -27.56 -6.50 26.79
C GLN A 110 -26.41 -6.56 25.76
N PRO A 111 -25.59 -5.50 25.65
CA PRO A 111 -24.45 -5.51 24.75
C PRO A 111 -23.43 -6.58 25.18
N ILE A 112 -22.74 -7.16 24.20
CA ILE A 112 -21.66 -8.12 24.40
C ILE A 112 -20.37 -7.46 23.97
N SER A 113 -19.34 -7.57 24.80
CA SER A 113 -18.01 -7.06 24.52
C SER A 113 -17.04 -8.21 24.29
N LYS A 114 -16.18 -8.07 23.27
CA LYS A 114 -15.08 -8.99 22.95
C LYS A 114 -13.80 -8.19 22.80
N THR A 115 -12.72 -8.62 23.46
CA THR A 115 -11.41 -7.96 23.41
C THR A 115 -10.38 -8.87 22.76
N TYR A 116 -9.55 -8.30 21.90
CA TYR A 116 -8.46 -9.01 21.22
C TYR A 116 -7.17 -8.22 21.33
N GLU A 117 -6.05 -8.93 21.40
CA GLU A 117 -4.72 -8.34 21.31
C GLU A 117 -4.23 -8.42 19.86
N ILE A 118 -3.83 -7.28 19.29
CA ILE A 118 -3.30 -7.15 17.94
C ILE A 118 -1.81 -6.84 18.04
N LEU A 119 -0.99 -7.69 17.43
CA LEU A 119 0.48 -7.59 17.48
C LEU A 119 1.04 -7.11 16.13
N ALA A 120 1.90 -6.09 16.18
CA ALA A 120 2.67 -5.64 15.03
C ALA A 120 3.77 -6.66 14.66
N PRO A 121 3.99 -6.93 13.36
CA PRO A 121 5.11 -7.76 12.90
C PRO A 121 6.45 -7.29 13.46
N LEU A 122 7.38 -8.23 13.66
CA LEU A 122 8.71 -7.93 14.19
C LEU A 122 9.61 -7.16 13.20
N LYS A 123 9.25 -7.15 11.90
CA LYS A 123 10.07 -6.60 10.82
C LYS A 123 9.20 -5.90 9.77
N GLY A 124 9.86 -5.09 8.95
CA GLY A 124 9.26 -4.34 7.86
C GLY A 124 8.33 -3.23 8.33
N THR A 125 7.83 -2.46 7.37
CA THR A 125 6.80 -1.44 7.56
C THR A 125 5.61 -1.77 6.69
N GLY A 126 4.40 -1.44 7.13
CA GLY A 126 3.24 -1.83 6.37
C GLY A 126 1.90 -1.71 7.07
N GLN A 127 0.90 -2.31 6.44
CA GLN A 127 -0.47 -2.36 6.90
C GLN A 127 -1.02 -3.77 6.84
N LYS A 128 -1.63 -4.20 7.94
CA LYS A 128 -2.53 -5.36 7.99
C LYS A 128 -3.98 -4.91 8.15
N ILE A 129 -4.90 -5.71 7.63
CA ILE A 129 -6.33 -5.44 7.73
C ILE A 129 -7.01 -6.62 8.41
N PHE A 130 -7.78 -6.34 9.44
CA PHE A 130 -8.62 -7.30 10.14
C PHE A 130 -10.08 -6.98 9.88
N ARG A 131 -10.92 -8.02 9.94
CA ARG A 131 -12.37 -7.86 9.85
C ARG A 131 -13.07 -8.62 10.95
N PHE A 132 -13.99 -7.93 11.62
CA PHE A 132 -14.94 -8.53 12.53
C PHE A 132 -16.31 -8.59 11.86
N ASP A 133 -16.79 -9.81 11.61
CA ASP A 133 -18.10 -10.08 11.03
C ASP A 133 -19.06 -10.59 12.11
N ILE A 134 -20.30 -10.09 12.11
CA ILE A 134 -21.42 -10.60 12.90
C ILE A 134 -22.59 -10.92 11.99
N TYR A 135 -23.19 -12.08 12.22
CA TYR A 135 -24.38 -12.56 11.55
C TYR A 135 -25.43 -12.91 12.59
N CYS A 136 -26.63 -12.35 12.49
CA CYS A 136 -27.69 -12.56 13.47
C CYS A 136 -28.99 -12.97 12.81
N LYS A 137 -29.73 -13.88 13.47
CA LYS A 137 -31.06 -14.33 13.05
C LYS A 137 -31.99 -14.39 14.25
N SER A 138 -33.25 -14.00 14.07
CA SER A 138 -34.26 -14.09 15.12
C SER A 138 -34.57 -15.54 15.42
N LYS A 139 -34.55 -15.90 16.71
CA LYS A 139 -35.01 -17.21 17.17
C LYS A 139 -36.52 -17.17 17.37
N PRO A 140 -37.30 -18.09 16.76
CA PRO A 140 -38.74 -18.10 16.92
C PRO A 140 -39.13 -18.33 18.40
N ALA A 141 -40.11 -17.56 18.88
CA ALA A 141 -40.67 -17.63 20.22
C ALA A 141 -42.18 -17.31 20.19
N PHE A 142 -42.92 -17.57 21.26
CA PHE A 142 -44.38 -17.43 21.29
C PHE A 142 -44.91 -16.03 20.87
N PHE A 143 -44.16 -14.96 21.19
CA PHE A 143 -44.44 -13.58 20.78
C PHE A 143 -43.47 -13.05 19.69
N CYS A 144 -42.59 -13.91 19.16
CA CYS A 144 -41.66 -13.59 18.08
C CYS A 144 -42.10 -14.37 16.84
N SER A 145 -43.01 -13.74 16.08
CA SER A 145 -43.66 -14.33 14.93
C SER A 145 -42.73 -14.34 13.72
N THR A 146 -41.98 -15.43 13.54
CA THR A 146 -41.18 -15.89 12.36
C THR A 146 -39.66 -15.97 12.57
N GLU A 147 -39.03 -16.90 11.84
CA GLU A 147 -37.58 -16.90 11.59
C GLU A 147 -37.26 -15.71 10.68
N GLY A 148 -36.62 -14.67 11.24
CA GLY A 148 -36.20 -13.49 10.46
C GLY A 148 -35.13 -13.82 9.42
N GLU A 149 -34.93 -12.91 8.45
CA GLU A 149 -33.79 -13.01 7.52
C GLU A 149 -32.45 -12.85 8.25
N LEU A 150 -31.37 -13.33 7.63
CA LEU A 150 -30.03 -13.22 8.19
C LEU A 150 -29.52 -11.79 8.05
N GLU A 151 -29.37 -11.10 9.17
CA GLU A 151 -28.79 -9.76 9.22
C GLU A 151 -27.29 -9.83 9.45
N SER A 152 -26.53 -8.91 8.85
CA SER A 152 -25.06 -8.93 8.92
C SER A 152 -24.46 -7.54 9.13
N LYS A 153 -23.36 -7.50 9.88
CA LYS A 153 -22.56 -6.29 10.07
C LYS A 153 -21.08 -6.65 10.10
N SER A 154 -20.27 -5.78 9.51
CA SER A 154 -18.82 -5.92 9.45
C SER A 154 -18.15 -4.64 9.89
N SER A 155 -17.03 -4.78 10.59
CA SER A 155 -16.13 -3.69 10.94
C SER A 155 -14.73 -4.05 10.46
N LEU A 156 -14.08 -3.11 9.77
CA LEU A 156 -12.68 -3.21 9.38
C LEU A 156 -11.80 -2.49 10.39
N ILE A 157 -10.62 -3.06 10.60
CA ILE A 157 -9.62 -2.57 11.52
C ILE A 157 -8.29 -2.58 10.79
N THR A 158 -7.63 -1.44 10.74
CA THR A 158 -6.30 -1.34 10.14
C THR A 158 -5.24 -1.33 11.21
N LEU A 159 -4.18 -2.12 11.01
CA LEU A 159 -2.96 -2.07 11.80
C LEU A 159 -1.86 -1.54 10.90
N ASN A 160 -1.44 -0.29 11.14
CA ASN A 160 -0.30 0.33 10.48
C ASN A 160 0.91 0.17 11.40
N TYR A 161 2.03 -0.29 10.85
CA TYR A 161 3.24 -0.52 11.64
C TYR A 161 4.51 0.01 11.00
N GLU A 162 5.38 0.56 11.84
CA GLU A 162 6.66 1.16 11.45
C GLU A 162 7.85 0.51 12.16
N LEU A 163 9.06 0.89 11.73
CA LEU A 163 10.30 0.42 12.34
C LEU A 163 10.42 0.91 13.79
N ASN A 164 10.69 -0.03 14.71
CA ASN A 164 11.11 0.35 16.05
C ASN A 164 12.55 0.91 16.04
N SER A 165 12.98 1.48 17.17
CA SER A 165 14.30 2.10 17.28
C SER A 165 15.46 1.13 17.06
N GLY A 166 15.29 -0.16 17.38
CA GLY A 166 16.27 -1.21 17.12
C GLY A 166 16.44 -1.49 15.63
N ASN A 167 15.33 -1.73 14.93
CA ASN A 167 15.31 -1.99 13.49
C ASN A 167 15.80 -0.77 12.69
N LEU A 168 15.50 0.46 13.14
CA LEU A 168 16.02 1.67 12.51
C LEU A 168 17.54 1.80 12.64
N LYS A 169 18.10 1.50 13.83
CA LYS A 169 19.56 1.46 14.03
C LYS A 169 20.21 0.41 13.13
N LEU A 170 19.60 -0.76 13.03
CA LEU A 170 20.11 -1.85 12.22
C LEU A 170 20.08 -1.51 10.72
N LYS A 171 18.98 -0.91 10.23
CA LYS A 171 18.85 -0.38 8.88
C LYS A 171 19.99 0.58 8.55
N ASN A 172 20.22 1.58 9.40
CA ASN A 172 21.26 2.58 9.15
C ASN A 172 22.68 1.98 9.24
N ASN A 173 22.95 1.18 10.27
CA ASN A 173 24.24 0.54 10.46
C ASN A 173 24.63 -0.36 9.27
N THR A 174 23.72 -1.24 8.83
CA THR A 174 23.97 -2.14 7.70
C THR A 174 24.16 -1.36 6.39
N ARG A 175 23.39 -0.29 6.17
CA ARG A 175 23.58 0.61 5.02
C ARG A 175 24.97 1.21 5.01
N ASP A 176 25.38 1.83 6.11
CA ASP A 176 26.65 2.55 6.20
C ASP A 176 27.84 1.61 6.02
N ARG A 177 27.78 0.40 6.59
CA ARG A 177 28.78 -0.66 6.38
C ARG A 177 28.87 -1.10 4.91
N ILE A 178 27.75 -1.33 4.23
CA ILE A 178 27.75 -1.68 2.80
C ILE A 178 28.33 -0.53 1.96
N VAL A 179 27.90 0.71 2.24
CA VAL A 179 28.42 1.91 1.56
C VAL A 179 29.93 2.02 1.70
N ASN A 180 30.46 1.86 2.92
CA ASN A 180 31.89 1.94 3.18
C ASN A 180 32.66 0.86 2.41
N LEU A 181 32.20 -0.41 2.45
CA LEU A 181 32.83 -1.49 1.68
C LEU A 181 32.82 -1.23 0.18
N MET A 182 31.72 -0.71 -0.37
CA MET A 182 31.62 -0.38 -1.79
C MET A 182 32.55 0.78 -2.18
N GLN A 183 32.67 1.81 -1.33
CA GLN A 183 33.57 2.95 -1.56
C GLN A 183 35.04 2.52 -1.50
N GLU A 184 35.44 1.80 -0.45
CA GLU A 184 36.82 1.38 -0.26
C GLU A 184 37.24 0.34 -1.32
N SER A 185 36.37 -0.62 -1.66
CA SER A 185 36.64 -1.57 -2.74
C SER A 185 36.70 -0.90 -4.12
N GLY A 186 35.84 0.09 -4.36
CA GLY A 186 35.90 0.93 -5.55
C GLY A 186 37.23 1.68 -5.66
N GLN A 187 37.72 2.23 -4.55
CA GLN A 187 39.02 2.90 -4.48
C GLN A 187 40.16 1.91 -4.78
N ILE A 188 40.15 0.72 -4.18
CA ILE A 188 41.15 -0.33 -4.46
C ILE A 188 41.14 -0.69 -5.95
N ASN A 189 39.97 -0.82 -6.57
CA ASN A 189 39.87 -1.12 -7.99
C ASN A 189 40.51 -0.03 -8.85
N ASN A 190 40.23 1.24 -8.56
CA ASN A 190 40.84 2.38 -9.24
C ASN A 190 42.36 2.45 -9.04
N ASP A 191 42.83 2.20 -7.82
CA ASP A 191 44.26 2.20 -7.50
C ASP A 191 44.99 1.04 -8.20
N LEU A 192 44.35 -0.13 -8.32
CA LEU A 192 44.84 -1.26 -9.11
C LEU A 192 44.94 -0.92 -10.61
N ASP A 193 44.08 -0.06 -11.14
CA ASP A 193 44.19 0.41 -12.52
C ASP A 193 45.44 1.28 -12.72
N SER A 194 45.65 2.28 -11.85
CA SER A 194 46.88 3.09 -11.83
C SER A 194 48.15 2.25 -11.64
N LEU A 195 48.09 1.27 -10.75
CA LEU A 195 49.21 0.37 -10.46
C LEU A 195 49.52 -0.54 -11.65
N ASN A 196 48.49 -1.04 -12.34
CA ASN A 196 48.65 -1.86 -13.55
C ASN A 196 49.29 -1.08 -14.70
N GLU A 197 48.85 0.15 -14.95
CA GLU A 197 49.46 1.04 -15.96
C GLU A 197 50.94 1.26 -15.66
N THR A 198 51.27 1.57 -14.39
CA THR A 198 52.65 1.76 -13.95
C THR A 198 53.48 0.48 -14.07
N SER A 199 52.92 -0.66 -13.69
CA SER A 199 53.59 -1.97 -13.79
C SER A 199 53.90 -2.33 -15.24
N ILE A 200 53.02 -2.01 -16.19
CA ILE A 200 53.25 -2.26 -17.61
C ILE A 200 54.42 -1.42 -18.11
N VAL A 201 54.45 -0.12 -17.78
CA VAL A 201 55.57 0.76 -18.17
C VAL A 201 56.88 0.29 -17.55
N LEU A 202 56.87 -0.02 -16.25
CA LEU A 202 58.05 -0.49 -15.52
C LEU A 202 58.57 -1.83 -16.05
N SER A 203 57.69 -2.70 -16.54
CA SER A 203 58.08 -4.01 -17.10
C SER A 203 58.94 -3.93 -18.38
N ASN A 204 58.95 -2.78 -19.07
CA ASN A 204 59.84 -2.55 -20.19
C ASN A 204 61.30 -2.40 -19.75
N PHE A 205 61.54 -2.02 -18.48
CA PHE A 205 62.85 -1.72 -17.93
C PHE A 205 63.29 -2.71 -16.84
N LEU A 206 62.33 -3.32 -16.12
CA LEU A 206 62.58 -4.27 -15.04
C LEU A 206 61.86 -5.60 -15.29
N GLU A 207 62.53 -6.70 -14.95
CA GLU A 207 61.88 -8.00 -14.84
C GLU A 207 61.01 -8.09 -13.57
N LEU A 208 59.72 -7.81 -13.72
CA LEU A 208 58.73 -7.89 -12.66
C LEU A 208 58.09 -9.29 -12.61
N THR A 209 58.77 -10.24 -11.96
CA THR A 209 58.27 -11.62 -11.85
C THR A 209 56.91 -11.66 -11.15
N ASN A 210 55.92 -12.28 -11.81
CA ASN A 210 54.54 -12.53 -11.33
C ASN A 210 53.69 -11.28 -10.98
N SER A 211 54.20 -10.05 -11.08
CA SER A 211 53.44 -8.85 -10.69
C SER A 211 52.17 -8.65 -11.52
N SER A 212 52.25 -8.81 -12.84
CA SER A 212 51.09 -8.66 -13.74
C SER A 212 50.00 -9.71 -13.48
N GLU A 213 50.39 -10.96 -13.21
CA GLU A 213 49.47 -12.04 -12.87
C GLU A 213 48.81 -11.79 -11.52
N ASN A 214 49.57 -11.32 -10.52
CA ASN A 214 49.05 -10.98 -9.19
C ASN A 214 48.05 -9.81 -9.25
N ILE A 215 48.36 -8.73 -9.98
CA ILE A 215 47.41 -7.63 -10.21
C ILE A 215 46.12 -8.17 -10.83
N LYS A 216 46.23 -9.03 -11.86
CA LYS A 216 45.05 -9.61 -12.53
C LYS A 216 44.21 -10.47 -11.57
N LYS A 217 44.86 -11.27 -10.71
CA LYS A 217 44.18 -12.07 -9.68
C LYS A 217 43.42 -11.18 -8.69
N ILE A 218 44.06 -10.12 -8.20
CA ILE A 218 43.43 -9.18 -7.27
C ILE A 218 42.27 -8.44 -7.94
N LYS A 219 42.43 -7.96 -9.19
CA LYS A 219 41.32 -7.33 -9.94
C LYS A 219 40.11 -8.26 -10.08
N ASN A 220 40.34 -9.54 -10.41
CA ASN A 220 39.25 -10.51 -10.47
C ASN A 220 38.57 -10.71 -9.10
N TYR A 221 39.35 -10.75 -8.02
CA TYR A 221 38.82 -10.83 -6.66
C TYR A 221 38.00 -9.59 -6.30
N THR A 222 38.49 -8.40 -6.59
CA THR A 222 37.78 -7.11 -6.40
C THR A 222 36.48 -7.07 -7.18
N TYR A 223 36.47 -7.53 -8.43
CA TYR A 223 35.25 -7.61 -9.24
C TYR A 223 34.20 -8.52 -8.61
N ASN A 224 34.59 -9.73 -8.21
CA ASN A 224 33.69 -10.68 -7.55
C ASN A 224 33.19 -10.15 -6.20
N PHE A 225 34.06 -9.49 -5.44
CA PHE A 225 33.71 -8.84 -4.18
C PHE A 225 32.66 -7.74 -4.39
N ASN A 226 32.88 -6.84 -5.35
CA ASN A 226 31.92 -5.78 -5.68
C ASN A 226 30.56 -6.33 -6.12
N ASN A 227 30.53 -7.37 -6.97
CA ASN A 227 29.29 -8.04 -7.32
C ASN A 227 28.58 -8.64 -6.10
N SER A 228 29.32 -9.16 -5.13
CA SER A 228 28.74 -9.68 -3.89
C SER A 228 28.09 -8.61 -3.02
N LEU A 229 28.62 -7.38 -3.02
CA LEU A 229 28.04 -6.24 -2.31
C LEU A 229 26.72 -5.75 -2.96
N ILE A 230 26.58 -5.90 -4.27
CA ILE A 230 25.31 -5.58 -4.97
C ILE A 230 24.17 -6.44 -4.42
N PHE A 231 24.41 -7.74 -4.18
CA PHE A 231 23.39 -8.59 -3.58
C PHE A 231 23.02 -8.13 -2.16
N LEU A 232 24.01 -7.76 -1.32
CA LEU A 232 23.72 -7.24 0.02
C LEU A 232 22.90 -5.95 -0.03
N LYS A 233 23.20 -5.07 -0.99
CA LYS A 233 22.38 -3.89 -1.26
C LYS A 233 20.94 -4.26 -1.60
N GLU A 234 20.71 -5.23 -2.50
CA GLU A 234 19.35 -5.68 -2.85
C GLU A 234 18.59 -6.26 -1.66
N TYR A 235 19.24 -7.01 -0.77
CA TYR A 235 18.63 -7.49 0.47
C TYR A 235 18.28 -6.34 1.43
N TRP A 236 19.14 -5.32 1.50
CA TRP A 236 18.85 -4.10 2.26
C TRP A 236 17.63 -3.37 1.72
N GLU A 237 17.53 -3.21 0.39
CA GLU A 237 16.41 -2.55 -0.29
C GLU A 237 15.08 -3.30 -0.12
N LYS A 238 15.11 -4.59 0.23
CA LYS A 238 13.92 -5.39 0.60
C LYS A 238 13.50 -5.24 2.07
N GLY A 239 14.31 -4.62 2.92
CA GLY A 239 13.99 -4.39 4.33
C GLY A 239 14.38 -5.52 5.30
N ASP A 240 15.16 -6.51 4.85
CA ASP A 240 15.54 -7.69 5.64
C ASP A 240 16.82 -7.47 6.47
N PHE A 241 16.86 -6.41 7.28
CA PHE A 241 18.12 -5.92 7.88
C PHE A 241 18.84 -6.91 8.81
N ASP A 242 18.11 -7.73 9.58
CA ASP A 242 18.77 -8.72 10.49
C ASP A 242 19.51 -9.81 9.72
N LEU A 243 19.01 -10.17 8.53
CA LEU A 243 19.61 -11.22 7.72
C LEU A 243 20.92 -10.75 7.07
N LEU A 244 21.20 -9.44 7.10
CA LEU A 244 22.42 -8.87 6.55
C LEU A 244 23.62 -8.96 7.48
N LEU A 245 23.42 -9.05 8.79
CA LEU A 245 24.54 -8.96 9.75
C LEU A 245 25.60 -10.03 9.49
N SER A 246 25.20 -11.30 9.43
CA SER A 246 26.15 -12.40 9.25
C SER A 246 26.85 -12.37 7.87
N PRO A 247 26.14 -12.18 6.73
CA PRO A 247 26.79 -12.02 5.43
C PRO A 247 27.73 -10.81 5.38
N LEU A 248 27.38 -9.70 6.04
CA LEU A 248 28.19 -8.49 6.05
C LEU A 248 29.47 -8.66 6.88
N ASP A 249 29.38 -9.32 8.03
CA ASP A 249 30.56 -9.68 8.85
C ASP A 249 31.53 -10.60 8.07
N GLU A 250 31.00 -11.51 7.24
CA GLU A 250 31.81 -12.34 6.35
C GLU A 250 32.49 -11.50 5.26
N LYS A 251 31.76 -10.55 4.66
CA LYS A 251 32.31 -9.67 3.62
C LYS A 251 33.36 -8.70 4.14
N GLU A 252 33.25 -8.24 5.37
CA GLU A 252 34.32 -7.44 5.98
C GLU A 252 35.61 -8.24 6.15
N LYS A 253 35.53 -9.55 6.43
CA LYS A 253 36.72 -10.42 6.45
C LYS A 253 37.28 -10.63 5.04
N ASP A 254 36.43 -10.88 4.04
CA ASP A 254 36.86 -10.99 2.65
C ASP A 254 37.56 -9.71 2.18
N PHE A 255 37.06 -8.55 2.61
CA PHE A 255 37.62 -7.24 2.31
C PHE A 255 38.98 -7.01 2.97
N PHE A 256 39.16 -7.49 4.21
CA PHE A 256 40.46 -7.46 4.87
C PHE A 256 41.52 -8.21 4.05
N TYR A 257 41.21 -9.41 3.55
CA TYR A 257 42.13 -10.17 2.70
C TYR A 257 42.41 -9.50 1.34
N LEU A 258 41.40 -8.84 0.74
CA LEU A 258 41.59 -8.03 -0.46
C LEU A 258 42.59 -6.90 -0.19
N THR A 259 42.42 -6.20 0.94
CA THR A 259 43.23 -5.05 1.32
C THR A 259 44.68 -5.44 1.57
N GLU A 260 44.92 -6.54 2.30
CA GLU A 260 46.26 -7.09 2.51
C GLU A 260 46.93 -7.48 1.19
N SER A 261 46.21 -8.17 0.31
CA SER A 261 46.72 -8.57 -1.01
C SER A 261 47.08 -7.37 -1.87
N PHE A 262 46.24 -6.32 -1.86
CA PHE A 262 46.49 -5.05 -2.54
C PHE A 262 47.71 -4.32 -1.96
N TYR A 263 47.82 -4.24 -0.63
CA TYR A 263 48.93 -3.57 0.04
C TYR A 263 50.28 -4.19 -0.33
N LEU A 264 50.37 -5.52 -0.35
CA LEU A 264 51.60 -6.24 -0.71
C LEU A 264 52.05 -5.93 -2.14
N ILE A 265 51.13 -6.00 -3.12
CA ILE A 265 51.48 -5.74 -4.53
C ILE A 265 51.80 -4.27 -4.78
N ASN A 266 51.04 -3.36 -4.14
CA ASN A 266 51.26 -1.92 -4.25
C ASN A 266 52.63 -1.54 -3.70
N SER A 267 52.98 -2.01 -2.51
CA SER A 267 54.28 -1.74 -1.88
C SER A 267 55.43 -2.30 -2.70
N SER A 268 55.28 -3.52 -3.26
CA SER A 268 56.31 -4.13 -4.11
C SER A 268 56.59 -3.30 -5.38
N ILE A 269 55.54 -2.87 -6.09
CA ILE A 269 55.69 -2.11 -7.33
C ILE A 269 56.23 -0.70 -7.07
N LEU A 270 55.71 -0.01 -6.05
CA LEU A 270 56.19 1.33 -5.70
C LEU A 270 57.64 1.30 -5.19
N PHE A 271 58.04 0.26 -4.47
CA PHE A 271 59.44 0.05 -4.10
C PHE A 271 60.33 -0.11 -5.33
N ASN A 272 59.98 -1.02 -6.25
CA ASN A 272 60.75 -1.24 -7.47
C ASN A 272 60.85 0.03 -8.34
N LEU A 273 59.75 0.78 -8.45
CA LEU A 273 59.71 2.05 -9.14
C LEU A 273 60.66 3.09 -8.51
N SER A 274 60.54 3.28 -7.20
CA SER A 274 61.37 4.24 -6.46
C SER A 274 62.84 3.89 -6.54
N HIS A 275 63.18 2.60 -6.38
CA HIS A 275 64.57 2.15 -6.44
C HIS A 275 65.16 2.33 -7.84
N TYR A 276 64.41 1.97 -8.88
CA TYR A 276 64.82 2.20 -10.27
C TYR A 276 65.10 3.68 -10.56
N ASN A 277 64.20 4.58 -10.15
CA ASN A 277 64.40 6.02 -10.32
C ASN A 277 65.61 6.55 -9.53
N SER A 278 65.89 5.99 -8.35
CA SER A 278 67.09 6.32 -7.56
C SER A 278 68.38 5.92 -8.26
N LEU A 279 68.41 4.75 -8.92
CA LEU A 279 69.56 4.33 -9.73
C LEU A 279 69.84 5.30 -10.88
N ILE A 280 68.78 5.84 -11.51
CA ILE A 280 68.92 6.90 -12.53
C ILE A 280 69.52 8.18 -11.94
N ASP A 281 69.12 8.56 -10.72
CA ASP A 281 69.70 9.73 -10.05
C ASP A 281 71.19 9.56 -9.79
N ILE A 282 71.61 8.37 -9.35
CA ILE A 282 73.03 8.05 -9.16
C ILE A 282 73.78 8.13 -10.49
N LEU A 283 73.20 7.64 -11.60
CA LEU A 283 73.83 7.74 -12.92
C LEU A 283 73.97 9.19 -13.39
N ASN A 284 72.98 10.04 -13.16
CA ASN A 284 73.05 11.46 -13.47
C ASN A 284 74.13 12.18 -12.62
N GLU A 285 74.27 11.79 -11.35
CA GLU A 285 75.34 12.30 -10.47
C GLU A 285 76.73 11.86 -10.97
N ILE A 286 76.88 10.60 -11.36
CA ILE A 286 78.11 10.10 -11.97
C ILE A 286 78.41 10.88 -13.26
N GLU A 287 77.43 11.09 -14.14
CA GLU A 287 77.63 11.89 -15.36
C GLU A 287 78.15 13.29 -15.03
N TYR A 288 77.52 13.95 -14.07
CA TYR A 288 77.94 15.27 -13.60
C TYR A 288 79.38 15.26 -13.09
N ASN A 289 79.73 14.30 -12.24
CA ASN A 289 81.09 14.14 -11.70
C ASN A 289 82.12 13.88 -12.80
N LEU A 290 81.82 13.01 -13.77
CA LEU A 290 82.71 12.74 -14.90
C LEU A 290 82.95 14.01 -15.74
N ARG A 291 81.90 14.81 -15.98
CA ARG A 291 82.02 16.09 -16.70
C ARG A 291 82.86 17.12 -15.94
N ASP A 292 82.80 17.12 -14.61
CA ASP A 292 83.66 17.94 -13.79
C ASP A 292 85.11 17.43 -13.78
N TYR A 293 85.33 16.11 -13.70
CA TYR A 293 86.66 15.51 -13.75
C TYR A 293 87.36 15.77 -15.09
N GLN A 294 86.60 15.81 -16.20
CA GLN A 294 87.12 16.12 -17.53
C GLN A 294 87.80 17.51 -17.61
N LYS A 295 87.51 18.43 -16.68
CA LYS A 295 88.12 19.77 -16.60
C LYS A 295 89.47 19.77 -15.87
N LEU A 296 89.87 18.66 -15.25
CA LEU A 296 91.08 18.52 -14.44
C LEU A 296 92.28 18.04 -15.28
N ASN A 297 93.48 18.12 -14.71
CA ASN A 297 94.72 17.66 -15.35
C ASN A 297 94.96 16.16 -15.11
N PHE A 298 95.48 15.47 -16.11
CA PHE A 298 95.75 14.02 -16.06
C PHE A 298 97.19 13.68 -16.47
N THR A 299 97.69 12.56 -15.93
CA THR A 299 98.93 11.89 -16.38
C THR A 299 98.59 10.87 -17.47
N ASN A 300 99.59 10.38 -18.20
CA ASN A 300 99.40 9.32 -19.22
C ASN A 300 98.74 8.05 -18.67
N LYS A 301 98.94 7.72 -17.38
CA LYS A 301 98.31 6.55 -16.77
C LYS A 301 96.87 6.86 -16.35
N THR A 302 96.65 8.00 -15.67
CA THR A 302 95.33 8.38 -15.17
C THR A 302 94.34 8.73 -16.28
N ILE A 303 94.80 9.24 -17.43
CA ILE A 303 93.92 9.48 -18.58
C ILE A 303 93.38 8.18 -19.19
N LEU A 304 94.16 7.10 -19.17
CA LEU A 304 93.73 5.79 -19.69
C LEU A 304 92.68 5.15 -18.76
N GLU A 305 92.88 5.25 -17.44
CA GLU A 305 91.91 4.81 -16.45
C GLU A 305 90.61 5.65 -16.54
N PHE A 306 90.72 6.96 -16.77
CA PHE A 306 89.56 7.83 -16.94
C PHE A 306 88.77 7.52 -18.22
N ASN A 307 89.44 7.30 -19.36
CA ASN A 307 88.77 6.88 -20.59
C ASN A 307 88.07 5.51 -20.41
N ASN A 308 88.69 4.55 -19.73
CA ASN A 308 88.02 3.28 -19.42
C ASN A 308 86.74 3.49 -18.59
N LEU A 309 86.77 4.38 -17.60
CA LEU A 309 85.59 4.75 -16.82
C LEU A 309 84.49 5.41 -17.68
N ILE A 310 84.86 6.31 -18.60
CA ILE A 310 83.92 6.93 -19.55
C ILE A 310 83.27 5.86 -20.44
N ASN A 311 84.06 4.91 -20.96
CA ASN A 311 83.54 3.78 -21.74
C ASN A 311 82.60 2.90 -20.92
N ASN A 312 82.94 2.59 -19.66
CA ASN A 312 82.07 1.83 -18.76
C ASN A 312 80.75 2.58 -18.50
N PHE A 313 80.80 3.89 -18.25
CA PHE A 313 79.62 4.73 -18.08
C PHE A 313 78.74 4.74 -19.34
N ASN A 314 79.33 4.98 -20.52
CA ASN A 314 78.60 5.02 -21.79
C ASN A 314 77.93 3.67 -22.09
N ASN A 315 78.65 2.56 -21.92
CA ASN A 315 78.13 1.21 -22.15
C ASN A 315 77.01 0.85 -21.16
N LEU A 316 77.19 1.19 -19.87
CA LEU A 316 76.15 0.95 -18.87
C LEU A 316 74.88 1.73 -19.20
N THR A 317 75.00 3.02 -19.49
CA THR A 317 73.86 3.91 -19.72
C THR A 317 73.12 3.61 -21.02
N GLU A 318 73.82 3.19 -22.08
CA GLU A 318 73.21 2.68 -23.31
C GLU A 318 72.38 1.42 -23.06
N ASN A 319 72.84 0.54 -22.15
CA ASN A 319 72.14 -0.70 -21.82
C ASN A 319 71.13 -0.55 -20.66
N PHE A 320 71.16 0.55 -19.91
CA PHE A 320 70.35 0.71 -18.69
C PHE A 320 68.85 0.69 -18.98
N ASN A 321 68.42 1.14 -20.15
CA ASN A 321 67.02 1.11 -20.55
C ASN A 321 66.52 -0.27 -21.02
N LYS A 322 67.40 -1.27 -21.14
CA LYS A 322 67.00 -2.66 -21.47
C LYS A 322 66.44 -3.35 -20.22
N SER A 323 65.51 -4.27 -20.42
CA SER A 323 64.95 -5.07 -19.33
C SER A 323 66.03 -5.93 -18.66
N ALA A 324 66.08 -5.88 -17.33
CA ALA A 324 66.95 -6.68 -16.48
C ALA A 324 66.36 -6.75 -15.06
N THR A 325 66.90 -7.60 -14.19
CA THR A 325 66.48 -7.58 -12.78
C THR A 325 66.95 -6.30 -12.08
N LEU A 326 66.20 -5.88 -11.07
CA LEU A 326 66.55 -4.68 -10.29
C LEU A 326 67.93 -4.81 -9.62
N LEU A 327 68.26 -6.01 -9.14
CA LEU A 327 69.53 -6.33 -8.50
C LEU A 327 70.71 -6.19 -9.47
N GLU A 328 70.58 -6.69 -10.70
CA GLU A 328 71.64 -6.56 -11.72
C GLU A 328 71.93 -5.10 -12.06
N LYS A 329 70.86 -4.28 -12.19
CA LYS A 329 71.00 -2.83 -12.40
C LYS A 329 71.70 -2.16 -11.23
N GLU A 330 71.30 -2.48 -10.01
CA GLU A 330 71.89 -1.93 -8.79
C GLU A 330 73.38 -2.28 -8.67
N ILE A 331 73.76 -3.53 -8.88
CA ILE A 331 75.17 -3.97 -8.85
C ILE A 331 75.98 -3.19 -9.89
N SER A 332 75.44 -3.05 -11.11
CA SER A 332 76.15 -2.38 -12.20
C SER A 332 76.35 -0.89 -11.94
N VAL A 333 75.33 -0.21 -11.41
CA VAL A 333 75.41 1.21 -11.02
C VAL A 333 76.36 1.42 -9.83
N ASN A 334 76.31 0.56 -8.82
CA ASN A 334 77.21 0.65 -7.66
C ASN A 334 78.67 0.37 -8.01
N ASN A 335 78.94 -0.57 -8.91
CA ASN A 335 80.30 -0.79 -9.42
C ASN A 335 80.83 0.47 -10.11
N LEU A 336 80.03 1.09 -10.98
CA LEU A 336 80.43 2.31 -11.68
C LEU A 336 80.64 3.50 -10.71
N ARG A 337 79.80 3.61 -9.68
CA ARG A 337 79.98 4.58 -8.61
C ARG A 337 81.33 4.40 -7.91
N ASN A 338 81.68 3.17 -7.53
CA ASN A 338 82.95 2.87 -6.88
C ASN A 338 84.15 3.17 -7.79
N GLU A 339 84.05 2.89 -9.10
CA GLU A 339 85.08 3.26 -10.08
C GLU A 339 85.25 4.78 -10.17
N THR A 340 84.14 5.53 -10.13
CA THR A 340 84.15 6.99 -10.16
C THR A 340 84.80 7.59 -8.89
N GLU A 341 84.46 7.06 -7.71
CA GLU A 341 85.09 7.47 -6.44
C GLU A 341 86.59 7.14 -6.43
N THR A 342 86.97 5.98 -6.95
CA THR A 342 88.39 5.58 -7.09
C THR A 342 89.12 6.53 -8.04
N MET A 343 88.51 6.91 -9.17
CA MET A 343 89.09 7.86 -10.11
C MET A 343 89.38 9.23 -9.47
N LEU A 344 88.46 9.74 -8.65
CA LEU A 344 88.68 10.99 -7.91
C LEU A 344 89.93 10.92 -7.03
N THR A 345 90.15 9.79 -6.35
CA THR A 345 91.36 9.62 -5.51
C THR A 345 92.64 9.61 -6.34
N LEU A 346 92.61 8.99 -7.52
CA LEU A 346 93.74 8.93 -8.45
C LEU A 346 94.06 10.30 -9.05
N ILE A 347 93.04 11.08 -9.40
CA ILE A 347 93.22 12.45 -9.92
C ILE A 347 93.91 13.31 -8.85
N LYS A 348 93.41 13.29 -7.60
CA LYS A 348 93.99 14.05 -6.48
C LYS A 348 95.45 13.69 -6.19
N GLN A 349 95.85 12.44 -6.38
CA GLN A 349 97.25 12.01 -6.21
C GLN A 349 98.17 12.41 -7.36
N SER A 350 97.60 12.84 -8.50
CA SER A 350 98.33 13.11 -9.74
C SER A 350 98.57 14.60 -10.04
N GLU A 351 98.02 15.52 -9.23
CA GLU A 351 98.14 16.98 -9.40
C GLU A 351 99.59 17.51 -9.35
N ASP A 352 100.58 16.69 -8.96
CA ASP A 352 101.97 17.11 -8.71
C ASP A 352 103.00 16.80 -9.83
N LYS A 353 102.62 16.32 -11.04
CA LYS A 353 103.60 15.96 -12.10
C LYS A 353 103.20 16.32 -13.54
N ASP A 354 104.22 16.68 -14.32
CA ASP A 354 104.22 17.30 -15.66
C ASP A 354 103.11 16.90 -16.65
N LEU A 355 102.52 17.94 -17.27
CA LEU A 355 101.39 17.95 -18.21
C LEU A 355 101.76 17.53 -19.64
N LEU A 356 100.91 16.72 -20.27
CA LEU A 356 100.79 16.62 -21.73
C LEU A 356 99.32 16.43 -22.16
N LEU A 357 98.88 17.23 -23.14
CA LEU A 357 97.54 17.14 -23.74
C LEU A 357 97.37 15.84 -24.55
N LYS A 358 96.46 14.97 -24.10
CA LYS A 358 95.83 13.93 -24.92
C LYS A 358 94.31 14.08 -24.85
N SER A 359 93.64 13.64 -25.91
CA SER A 359 92.19 13.69 -26.04
C SER A 359 91.50 12.75 -25.05
N VAL A 360 90.65 13.31 -24.20
CA VAL A 360 89.68 12.59 -23.38
C VAL A 360 88.55 12.06 -24.26
N GLU A 361 88.03 10.87 -23.96
CA GLU A 361 86.85 10.33 -24.62
C GLU A 361 85.58 11.19 -24.40
N ILE A 362 84.58 11.00 -25.26
CA ILE A 362 83.33 11.75 -25.20
C ILE A 362 82.42 11.09 -24.15
N ILE A 363 82.05 11.86 -23.12
CA ILE A 363 80.99 11.49 -22.19
C ILE A 363 79.67 11.58 -22.96
N GLY A 364 79.05 10.43 -23.21
CA GLY A 364 77.74 10.34 -23.83
C GLY A 364 76.68 11.07 -23.02
N HIS A 365 75.58 11.43 -23.66
CA HIS A 365 74.44 12.07 -22.98
C HIS A 365 73.22 11.14 -23.08
N PRO A 366 73.14 10.12 -22.21
CA PRO A 366 72.12 9.08 -22.31
C PRO A 366 70.73 9.63 -21.97
N GLN A 367 69.72 9.19 -22.73
CA GLN A 367 68.31 9.46 -22.39
C GLN A 367 67.83 8.46 -21.32
N LEU A 368 68.18 8.72 -20.06
CA LEU A 368 67.68 7.95 -18.92
C LEU A 368 66.23 8.34 -18.62
N ILE A 369 65.34 7.35 -18.59
CA ILE A 369 63.88 7.58 -18.46
C ILE A 369 63.44 7.29 -17.04
N LYS A 370 63.09 8.35 -16.28
CA LYS A 370 62.35 8.20 -15.02
C LYS A 370 60.88 7.87 -15.28
N ILE A 371 60.32 7.05 -14.41
CA ILE A 371 58.90 6.65 -14.48
C ILE A 371 58.14 7.33 -13.35
N ASN A 372 57.00 7.94 -13.68
CA ASN A 372 56.14 8.60 -12.70
C ASN A 372 54.93 7.71 -12.37
N PHE A 373 54.54 7.69 -11.10
CA PHE A 373 53.27 7.13 -10.66
C PHE A 373 52.22 8.24 -10.59
N THR A 374 51.06 8.03 -11.21
CA THR A 374 49.94 8.97 -11.14
C THR A 374 48.70 8.26 -10.62
N LYS A 375 48.23 8.68 -9.45
CA LYS A 375 47.00 8.20 -8.85
C LYS A 375 45.81 8.90 -9.51
N LYS A 376 44.84 8.13 -10.01
CA LYS A 376 43.58 8.68 -10.54
C LYS A 376 42.64 9.04 -9.41
N GLU A 377 41.97 10.18 -9.51
CA GLU A 377 40.89 10.53 -8.58
C GLU A 377 39.69 9.59 -8.78
N PHE A 378 39.03 9.23 -7.68
CA PHE A 378 37.89 8.33 -7.69
C PHE A 378 36.75 8.91 -6.86
N LEU A 379 35.54 8.89 -7.43
CA LEU A 379 34.31 9.26 -6.76
C LEU A 379 33.21 8.28 -7.16
N LEU A 380 32.56 7.67 -6.18
CA LEU A 380 31.46 6.72 -6.38
C LEU A 380 30.18 7.23 -5.74
N ASN A 381 29.16 7.46 -6.55
CA ASN A 381 27.83 7.82 -6.06
C ASN A 381 27.01 6.54 -5.85
N ILE A 382 26.84 6.16 -4.58
CA ILE A 382 26.04 4.99 -4.20
C ILE A 382 24.65 5.47 -3.77
N SER A 383 23.61 4.93 -4.40
CA SER A 383 22.22 5.20 -4.06
C SER A 383 21.52 3.91 -3.64
N PHE A 384 20.64 4.00 -2.66
CA PHE A 384 19.79 2.91 -2.17
C PHE A 384 18.32 3.28 -2.38
N LYS A 385 17.52 2.34 -2.87
CA LYS A 385 16.07 2.43 -2.84
C LYS A 385 15.60 2.15 -1.42
N GLU A 386 14.90 3.10 -0.82
CA GLU A 386 14.31 2.91 0.50
C GLU A 386 13.29 1.75 0.47
N PRO A 387 13.32 0.82 1.44
CA PRO A 387 12.34 -0.25 1.51
C PRO A 387 10.92 0.31 1.61
N GLU A 388 10.06 -0.12 0.69
CA GLU A 388 8.70 0.38 0.61
C GLU A 388 7.77 -0.30 1.62
N SER A 389 6.85 0.47 2.20
CA SER A 389 5.80 -0.06 3.06
C SER A 389 4.82 -0.91 2.27
N GLN A 390 4.44 -2.06 2.83
CA GLN A 390 3.58 -3.04 2.15
C GLN A 390 2.20 -3.13 2.78
N CYS A 391 1.15 -3.20 1.95
CA CYS A 391 -0.19 -3.59 2.38
C CYS A 391 -0.37 -5.06 2.06
N CYS A 392 -0.72 -5.87 3.06
CA CYS A 392 -1.01 -7.28 2.87
C CYS A 392 -2.53 -7.50 2.91
N LEU A 393 -3.09 -8.07 1.85
CA LEU A 393 -4.51 -8.40 1.76
C LEU A 393 -4.73 -9.67 0.95
N PHE A 394 -5.61 -10.54 1.44
CA PHE A 394 -5.96 -11.81 0.83
C PHE A 394 -4.76 -12.74 0.55
N GLY A 395 -3.76 -12.74 1.44
CA GLY A 395 -2.56 -13.57 1.29
C GLY A 395 -1.51 -13.01 0.34
N GLU A 396 -1.72 -11.81 -0.20
CA GLU A 396 -0.75 -11.12 -1.06
C GLU A 396 -0.29 -9.82 -0.40
N CYS A 397 1.01 -9.55 -0.43
CA CYS A 397 1.59 -8.29 0.02
C CYS A 397 2.14 -7.52 -1.18
N LYS A 398 1.73 -6.25 -1.32
CA LYS A 398 2.21 -5.35 -2.37
C LYS A 398 2.54 -3.99 -1.77
N GLU A 399 3.36 -3.22 -2.48
CA GLU A 399 3.64 -1.83 -2.14
C GLU A 399 2.33 -1.04 -1.97
N TYR A 400 2.32 -0.07 -1.06
CA TYR A 400 1.15 0.78 -0.85
C TYR A 400 0.66 1.40 -2.15
N CYS A 401 -0.66 1.47 -2.30
CA CYS A 401 -1.26 2.31 -3.32
C CYS A 401 -0.92 3.78 -3.03
N ASN A 402 0.02 4.33 -3.80
CA ASN A 402 0.49 5.71 -3.67
C ASN A 402 -0.24 6.64 -4.68
N ASN A 403 0.40 7.74 -5.08
CA ASN A 403 -0.17 8.73 -6.03
C ASN A 403 -0.71 8.12 -7.33
N SER A 404 -0.14 7.00 -7.80
CA SER A 404 -0.60 6.30 -9.01
C SER A 404 -2.07 5.86 -8.90
N CYS A 405 -2.52 5.46 -7.70
CA CYS A 405 -3.87 4.97 -7.48
C CYS A 405 -4.90 6.09 -7.30
N TYR A 406 -4.46 7.32 -7.02
CA TYR A 406 -5.39 8.44 -6.79
C TYR A 406 -6.27 8.71 -8.01
N TYR A 407 -5.71 8.54 -9.23
CA TYR A 407 -6.36 8.79 -10.51
C TYR A 407 -6.77 7.52 -11.27
N ASP A 408 -6.48 6.33 -10.73
CA ASP A 408 -6.73 5.05 -11.41
C ASP A 408 -8.20 4.63 -11.25
N PRO A 409 -9.01 4.59 -12.33
CA PRO A 409 -10.41 4.20 -12.26
C PRO A 409 -10.64 2.77 -11.74
N SER A 410 -9.67 1.87 -11.93
CA SER A 410 -9.74 0.49 -11.41
C SER A 410 -9.61 0.41 -9.89
N LYS A 411 -9.19 1.51 -9.24
CA LYS A 411 -8.98 1.62 -7.78
C LYS A 411 -10.00 2.51 -7.10
N PHE A 412 -10.97 3.08 -7.82
CA PHE A 412 -11.99 3.92 -7.22
C PHE A 412 -12.96 3.09 -6.36
N PRO A 413 -13.33 3.59 -5.19
CA PRO A 413 -14.21 2.87 -4.28
C PRO A 413 -15.64 2.84 -4.82
N ILE A 414 -16.31 1.73 -4.56
CA ILE A 414 -17.71 1.50 -4.91
C ILE A 414 -18.59 1.87 -3.72
N ILE A 415 -19.59 2.71 -3.95
CA ILE A 415 -20.62 3.06 -2.97
C ILE A 415 -21.93 2.41 -3.37
N PHE A 416 -22.43 1.51 -2.53
CA PHE A 416 -23.74 0.90 -2.65
C PHE A 416 -24.81 1.74 -1.95
N LEU A 417 -25.81 2.19 -2.72
CA LEU A 417 -26.94 2.97 -2.24
C LEU A 417 -28.23 2.15 -2.30
N HIS A 418 -28.88 1.99 -1.15
CA HIS A 418 -30.13 1.25 -1.02
C HIS A 418 -31.33 1.98 -1.64
N GLY A 419 -32.43 1.24 -1.79
CA GLY A 419 -33.72 1.74 -2.29
C GLY A 419 -34.66 2.25 -1.20
N HIS A 420 -35.91 2.49 -1.58
CA HIS A 420 -36.97 2.92 -0.68
C HIS A 420 -37.30 1.85 0.36
N ASP A 421 -37.66 2.30 1.55
CA ASP A 421 -38.14 1.42 2.60
C ASP A 421 -39.66 1.25 2.54
N PHE A 422 -40.12 0.09 2.07
CA PHE A 422 -41.54 -0.25 1.96
C PHE A 422 -42.21 -0.54 3.32
N SER A 423 -41.43 -0.58 4.42
CA SER A 423 -41.92 -0.72 5.78
C SER A 423 -41.52 0.49 6.61
N LYS A 424 -42.50 1.18 7.23
CA LYS A 424 -42.21 2.23 8.23
C LYS A 424 -41.35 1.72 9.41
N GLN A 425 -41.31 0.41 9.64
CA GLN A 425 -40.64 -0.22 10.78
C GLN A 425 -39.23 -0.75 10.47
N ALA A 426 -38.89 -1.00 9.19
CA ALA A 426 -37.58 -1.52 8.85
C ALA A 426 -36.48 -0.48 9.12
N SER A 427 -35.22 -0.87 9.23
CA SER A 427 -34.13 0.09 9.46
C SER A 427 -33.44 0.42 8.14
N ALA A 428 -32.77 1.56 8.06
CA ALA A 428 -31.89 1.84 6.92
C ALA A 428 -30.78 0.78 6.81
N GLU A 429 -30.40 0.18 7.94
CA GLU A 429 -29.39 -0.88 8.02
C GLU A 429 -29.88 -2.20 7.43
N SER A 430 -31.15 -2.57 7.61
CA SER A 430 -31.73 -3.75 6.97
C SER A 430 -31.82 -3.58 5.44
N ASN A 431 -32.13 -2.37 4.96
CA ASN A 431 -32.11 -2.09 3.52
C ASN A 431 -30.70 -2.15 2.92
N LEU A 432 -29.68 -1.74 3.68
CA LEU A 432 -28.29 -1.92 3.28
C LEU A 432 -27.87 -3.40 3.22
N ASN A 433 -28.41 -4.24 4.11
CA ASN A 433 -28.09 -5.66 4.13
C ASN A 433 -28.47 -6.39 2.82
N LYS A 434 -29.37 -5.83 2.00
CA LYS A 434 -29.66 -6.35 0.65
C LYS A 434 -28.43 -6.44 -0.26
N PHE A 435 -27.44 -5.55 -0.08
CA PHE A 435 -26.18 -5.59 -0.84
C PHE A 435 -25.12 -6.51 -0.24
N TYR A 436 -25.34 -7.09 0.95
CA TYR A 436 -24.32 -7.91 1.62
C TYR A 436 -23.83 -9.07 0.74
N LYS A 437 -24.77 -9.80 0.11
CA LYS A 437 -24.42 -10.93 -0.77
C LYS A 437 -23.65 -10.47 -2.01
N ILE A 438 -23.98 -9.31 -2.56
CA ILE A 438 -23.25 -8.71 -3.70
C ILE A 438 -21.83 -8.35 -3.27
N GLN A 439 -21.64 -7.63 -2.15
CA GLN A 439 -20.30 -7.28 -1.65
C GLN A 439 -19.45 -8.51 -1.38
N ARG A 440 -20.03 -9.57 -0.81
CA ARG A 440 -19.30 -10.82 -0.54
C ARG A 440 -18.94 -11.61 -1.78
N ASN A 441 -19.74 -11.53 -2.83
CA ASN A 441 -19.33 -12.08 -4.12
C ASN A 441 -18.21 -11.22 -4.74
N LEU A 442 -18.32 -9.88 -4.68
CA LEU A 442 -17.27 -8.99 -5.19
C LEU A 442 -15.93 -9.21 -4.48
N GLU A 443 -15.93 -9.59 -3.20
CA GLU A 443 -14.70 -9.96 -2.51
C GLU A 443 -14.00 -11.18 -3.09
N LYS A 444 -14.75 -12.15 -3.63
CA LYS A 444 -14.18 -13.28 -4.38
C LYS A 444 -13.53 -12.79 -5.68
N ASP A 445 -14.04 -11.69 -6.22
CA ASP A 445 -13.52 -10.99 -7.40
C ASP A 445 -12.53 -9.86 -7.03
N ASN A 446 -11.92 -9.95 -5.84
CA ASN A 446 -10.86 -9.06 -5.36
C ASN A 446 -11.28 -7.60 -5.06
N TYR A 447 -12.52 -7.38 -4.64
CA TYR A 447 -12.96 -6.10 -4.06
C TYR A 447 -13.04 -6.21 -2.53
N LEU A 448 -12.33 -5.37 -1.79
CA LEU A 448 -12.39 -5.39 -0.32
C LEU A 448 -13.77 -4.92 0.18
N ASP A 449 -14.50 -5.78 0.90
CA ASP A 449 -15.70 -5.37 1.63
C ASP A 449 -15.31 -4.58 2.88
N ALA A 450 -15.47 -3.26 2.82
CA ALA A 450 -15.22 -2.34 3.93
C ALA A 450 -16.46 -2.10 4.81
N GLY A 451 -17.52 -2.87 4.61
CA GLY A 451 -18.73 -2.80 5.43
C GLY A 451 -19.57 -1.57 5.12
N THR A 452 -20.13 -0.98 6.18
CA THR A 452 -21.01 0.19 6.08
C THR A 452 -20.27 1.44 6.51
N ILE A 453 -20.29 2.48 5.68
CA ILE A 453 -19.80 3.78 6.09
C ILE A 453 -20.82 4.47 7.00
N LEU A 454 -20.38 4.84 8.20
CA LEU A 454 -21.07 5.81 9.03
C LEU A 454 -20.35 7.14 8.89
N LEU A 455 -21.10 8.21 8.66
CA LEU A 455 -20.55 9.55 8.66
C LEU A 455 -20.16 9.92 10.10
N SER A 456 -18.90 9.66 10.46
CA SER A 456 -18.37 10.00 11.78
C SER A 456 -17.81 11.43 11.77
N SER A 457 -17.71 12.04 12.95
CA SER A 457 -17.10 13.37 13.14
C SER A 457 -15.64 13.30 13.58
N SER A 458 -14.98 12.14 13.52
CA SER A 458 -13.61 11.97 14.01
C SER A 458 -12.60 12.62 13.06
N LYS A 459 -12.42 13.94 13.20
CA LYS A 459 -11.35 14.75 12.58
C LYS A 459 -9.90 14.34 12.97
N LYS A 460 -9.70 13.13 13.51
CA LYS A 460 -8.40 12.61 13.98
C LYS A 460 -7.86 11.45 13.15
N GLU A 461 -8.59 10.96 12.15
CA GLU A 461 -8.12 9.88 11.30
C GLU A 461 -7.19 10.42 10.21
N GLU A 462 -6.08 9.73 9.93
CA GLU A 462 -5.20 10.06 8.82
C GLU A 462 -5.95 9.84 7.49
N LYS A 463 -5.77 10.74 6.52
CA LYS A 463 -6.38 10.62 5.20
C LYS A 463 -5.84 9.38 4.49
N GLY A 464 -6.70 8.65 3.78
CA GLY A 464 -6.26 7.57 2.89
C GLY A 464 -5.85 6.26 3.57
N ILE A 465 -6.07 6.07 4.89
CA ILE A 465 -5.69 4.84 5.59
C ILE A 465 -6.29 3.60 4.92
N LEU A 466 -7.57 3.63 4.56
CA LEU A 466 -8.22 2.52 3.86
C LEU A 466 -7.70 2.40 2.42
N GLY A 467 -7.29 3.52 1.82
CA GLY A 467 -6.75 3.59 0.45
C GLY A 467 -5.37 2.99 0.24
N LYS A 468 -4.67 2.57 1.29
CA LYS A 468 -3.32 1.95 1.19
C LYS A 468 -3.37 0.57 0.51
N THR A 469 -4.54 -0.06 0.43
CA THR A 469 -4.75 -1.33 -0.28
C THR A 469 -4.67 -1.18 -1.80
N PHE A 470 -4.13 -2.22 -2.45
CA PHE A 470 -4.03 -2.35 -3.91
C PHE A 470 -5.31 -2.92 -4.55
N TYR A 471 -6.30 -3.31 -3.75
CA TYR A 471 -7.61 -3.76 -4.21
C TYR A 471 -8.65 -2.64 -4.11
N PRO A 472 -9.59 -2.53 -5.07
CA PRO A 472 -10.71 -1.60 -4.96
C PRO A 472 -11.57 -1.93 -3.73
N ILE A 473 -12.17 -0.90 -3.15
CA ILE A 473 -12.95 -1.01 -1.90
C ILE A 473 -14.42 -0.89 -2.22
N SER A 474 -15.25 -1.69 -1.56
CA SER A 474 -16.71 -1.56 -1.62
C SER A 474 -17.29 -1.17 -0.26
N LEU A 475 -18.21 -0.21 -0.27
CA LEU A 475 -18.82 0.38 0.93
C LEU A 475 -20.33 0.48 0.74
N LYS A 476 -21.08 0.13 1.78
CA LYS A 476 -22.52 0.38 1.88
C LYS A 476 -22.77 1.73 2.53
N ALA A 477 -23.66 2.54 1.97
CA ALA A 477 -23.99 3.85 2.54
C ALA A 477 -25.50 4.12 2.52
N SER A 478 -25.98 4.79 3.56
CA SER A 478 -27.38 5.19 3.69
C SER A 478 -27.48 6.71 3.80
N TYR A 479 -28.32 7.28 2.95
CA TYR A 479 -28.68 8.70 2.96
C TYR A 479 -29.86 9.00 3.91
N TYR A 480 -30.38 7.99 4.62
CA TYR A 480 -31.43 8.15 5.63
C TYR A 480 -30.92 8.64 6.99
N PHE A 481 -29.61 8.80 7.16
CA PHE A 481 -29.01 9.28 8.40
C PHE A 481 -28.62 10.75 8.27
N ASP A 482 -29.11 11.58 9.19
CA ASP A 482 -28.66 12.95 9.38
C ASP A 482 -27.64 13.04 10.52
N ILE A 483 -26.72 13.99 10.42
CA ILE A 483 -25.66 14.19 11.41
C ILE A 483 -25.88 15.54 12.10
N PHE A 484 -26.29 15.49 13.35
CA PHE A 484 -26.30 16.69 14.19
C PHE A 484 -24.96 16.80 14.92
N LYS A 485 -24.14 17.76 14.51
CA LYS A 485 -22.88 18.09 15.17
C LYS A 485 -23.13 19.15 16.24
N THR A 486 -22.91 18.80 17.50
CA THR A 486 -22.75 19.75 18.61
C THR A 486 -21.26 19.90 18.94
N GLN A 487 -20.87 20.91 19.73
CA GLN A 487 -19.47 21.10 20.14
C GLN A 487 -18.90 19.90 20.94
N GLU A 488 -19.76 19.07 21.55
CA GLU A 488 -19.36 17.99 22.46
C GLU A 488 -19.78 16.58 22.00
N SER A 489 -20.66 16.45 21.00
CA SER A 489 -21.10 15.14 20.51
C SER A 489 -21.70 15.19 19.10
N THR A 490 -21.61 14.06 18.40
CA THR A 490 -22.27 13.82 17.13
C THR A 490 -23.42 12.86 17.34
N THR A 491 -24.64 13.33 17.12
CA THR A 491 -25.84 12.48 17.18
C THR A 491 -26.26 12.16 15.75
N VAL A 492 -26.25 10.88 15.41
CA VAL A 492 -26.81 10.38 14.15
C VAL A 492 -28.30 10.16 14.35
N LEU A 493 -29.13 10.92 13.65
CA LEU A 493 -30.59 10.77 13.68
C LEU A 493 -31.04 10.16 12.36
N GLN A 494 -31.83 9.09 12.42
CA GLN A 494 -32.45 8.54 11.22
C GLN A 494 -33.67 9.39 10.82
N THR A 495 -33.64 9.97 9.62
CA THR A 495 -34.67 10.86 9.08
C THR A 495 -35.17 10.32 7.73
N LYS A 496 -36.12 9.39 7.81
CA LYS A 496 -36.80 8.80 6.64
C LYS A 496 -37.96 9.65 6.09
N LYS A 497 -37.94 10.96 6.35
CA LYS A 497 -39.08 11.86 6.06
C LYS A 497 -38.70 13.00 5.14
N ASP A 498 -37.50 12.95 4.58
CA ASP A 498 -36.98 14.01 3.76
C ASP A 498 -37.25 13.73 2.29
N ASN A 499 -37.23 14.77 1.47
CA ASN A 499 -37.33 14.67 0.03
C ASN A 499 -36.02 14.16 -0.60
N ILE A 500 -36.09 13.75 -1.86
CA ILE A 500 -34.92 13.18 -2.57
C ILE A 500 -33.80 14.21 -2.74
N ASP A 501 -34.13 15.51 -2.80
CA ASP A 501 -33.14 16.60 -2.80
C ASP A 501 -32.24 16.58 -1.56
N THR A 502 -32.82 16.40 -0.36
CA THR A 502 -32.05 16.28 0.89
C THR A 502 -31.16 15.04 0.89
N TYR A 503 -31.65 13.93 0.36
CA TYR A 503 -30.85 12.70 0.24
C TYR A 503 -29.66 12.88 -0.71
N ALA A 504 -29.81 13.65 -1.79
CA ALA A 504 -28.71 13.99 -2.69
C ALA A 504 -27.64 14.84 -1.99
N ILE A 505 -28.04 15.76 -1.09
CA ILE A 505 -27.10 16.54 -0.27
C ILE A 505 -26.33 15.61 0.68
N ARG A 506 -27.00 14.68 1.37
CA ARG A 506 -26.32 13.72 2.27
C ARG A 506 -25.38 12.79 1.51
N LEU A 507 -25.73 12.41 0.28
CA LEU A 507 -24.84 11.64 -0.60
C LEU A 507 -23.53 12.37 -0.87
N LYS A 508 -23.52 13.70 -0.95
CA LYS A 508 -22.27 14.49 -1.08
C LYS A 508 -21.32 14.26 0.09
N ASP A 509 -21.84 14.26 1.31
CA ASP A 509 -21.02 14.05 2.50
C ASP A 509 -20.48 12.62 2.55
N ILE A 510 -21.30 11.64 2.15
CA ILE A 510 -20.88 10.24 1.99
C ILE A 510 -19.73 10.15 0.99
N ILE A 511 -19.87 10.72 -0.21
CA ILE A 511 -18.83 10.68 -1.25
C ILE A 511 -17.54 11.34 -0.75
N ASN A 512 -17.65 12.48 -0.07
CA ASN A 512 -16.49 13.19 0.48
C ASN A 512 -15.77 12.35 1.54
N GLU A 513 -16.51 11.70 2.45
CA GLU A 513 -15.93 10.83 3.48
C GLU A 513 -15.25 9.60 2.87
N VAL A 514 -15.90 8.96 1.89
CA VAL A 514 -15.31 7.84 1.15
C VAL A 514 -14.01 8.26 0.47
N LYS A 515 -14.01 9.39 -0.25
CA LYS A 515 -12.80 9.93 -0.89
C LYS A 515 -11.72 10.30 0.13
N TYR A 516 -12.10 10.79 1.31
CA TYR A 516 -11.16 11.11 2.38
C TYR A 516 -10.50 9.85 2.95
N LYS A 517 -11.28 8.83 3.31
CA LYS A 517 -10.75 7.58 3.88
C LYS A 517 -9.94 6.75 2.87
N THR A 518 -10.27 6.84 1.58
CA THR A 518 -9.61 6.06 0.51
C THR A 518 -8.54 6.83 -0.26
N ASP A 519 -8.48 8.15 -0.11
CA ASP A 519 -7.64 9.05 -0.91
C ASP A 519 -7.72 8.75 -2.43
N ARG A 520 -8.94 8.77 -2.95
CA ARG A 520 -9.24 8.58 -4.37
C ARG A 520 -9.93 9.82 -4.95
N GLN A 521 -9.65 10.12 -6.21
CA GLN A 521 -10.21 11.29 -6.87
C GLN A 521 -11.72 11.18 -7.07
N LYS A 522 -12.23 9.99 -7.40
CA LYS A 522 -13.64 9.76 -7.67
C LYS A 522 -14.12 8.47 -7.00
N VAL A 523 -15.43 8.25 -7.07
CA VAL A 523 -16.10 7.04 -6.62
C VAL A 523 -16.93 6.44 -7.75
N ILE A 524 -17.26 5.16 -7.64
CA ILE A 524 -18.27 4.49 -8.46
C ILE A 524 -19.54 4.37 -7.62
N ILE A 525 -20.69 4.74 -8.17
CA ILE A 525 -21.97 4.61 -7.46
C ILE A 525 -22.74 3.43 -8.04
N VAL A 526 -23.13 2.48 -7.19
CA VAL A 526 -24.06 1.40 -7.52
C VAL A 526 -25.32 1.64 -6.72
N ALA A 527 -26.41 1.95 -7.40
CA ALA A 527 -27.63 2.40 -6.77
C ALA A 527 -28.82 1.54 -7.17
N TYR A 528 -29.62 1.16 -6.17
CA TYR A 528 -30.80 0.33 -6.36
C TYR A 528 -32.08 1.12 -6.12
N SER A 529 -33.08 0.95 -6.99
CA SER A 529 -34.41 1.56 -6.83
C SER A 529 -34.31 3.07 -6.58
N LEU A 530 -34.93 3.60 -5.51
CA LEU A 530 -34.86 5.01 -5.09
C LEU A 530 -33.43 5.57 -5.04
N GLY A 531 -32.44 4.79 -4.62
CA GLY A 531 -31.04 5.25 -4.53
C GLY A 531 -30.51 5.76 -5.87
N GLY A 532 -31.02 5.25 -6.99
CA GLY A 532 -30.65 5.71 -8.33
C GLY A 532 -31.16 7.12 -8.62
N LEU A 533 -32.35 7.47 -8.12
CA LEU A 533 -32.88 8.84 -8.23
C LEU A 533 -32.07 9.81 -7.38
N VAL A 534 -31.67 9.39 -6.17
CA VAL A 534 -30.78 10.16 -5.30
C VAL A 534 -29.44 10.44 -6.00
N ALA A 535 -28.84 9.42 -6.61
CA ALA A 535 -27.58 9.53 -7.32
C ALA A 535 -27.68 10.45 -8.56
N ARG A 536 -28.72 10.27 -9.39
CA ARG A 536 -28.97 11.16 -10.54
C ARG A 536 -29.17 12.60 -10.09
N ARG A 537 -29.90 12.81 -8.99
CA ARG A 537 -30.12 14.15 -8.45
C ARG A 537 -28.84 14.77 -7.90
N TYR A 538 -27.97 14.00 -7.26
CA TYR A 538 -26.64 14.45 -6.84
C TYR A 538 -25.83 14.99 -8.03
N LEU A 539 -25.80 14.26 -9.15
CA LEU A 539 -25.07 14.69 -10.35
C LEU A 539 -25.57 16.03 -10.88
N GLN A 540 -26.89 16.25 -10.89
CA GLN A 540 -27.47 17.53 -11.31
C GLN A 540 -27.14 18.71 -10.38
N ILE A 541 -27.02 18.47 -9.06
CA ILE A 541 -26.81 19.55 -8.08
C ILE A 541 -25.31 19.88 -7.94
N PHE A 542 -24.45 18.86 -7.97
CA PHE A 542 -23.03 19.00 -7.60
C PHE A 542 -22.07 18.71 -8.75
N GLY A 543 -22.57 18.29 -9.90
CA GLY A 543 -21.77 17.87 -11.05
C GLY A 543 -21.22 16.45 -10.90
N GLU A 544 -20.48 16.05 -11.92
CA GLU A 544 -19.97 14.68 -12.08
C GLU A 544 -18.50 14.50 -11.70
N ASN A 545 -17.77 15.57 -11.35
CA ASN A 545 -16.32 15.56 -11.09
C ASN A 545 -15.86 14.56 -10.00
N ASN A 546 -16.75 14.15 -9.10
CA ASN A 546 -16.45 13.22 -8.02
C ASN A 546 -16.92 11.77 -8.29
N VAL A 547 -17.56 11.53 -9.43
CA VAL A 547 -18.18 10.24 -9.78
C VAL A 547 -17.59 9.78 -11.09
N GLU A 548 -17.07 8.57 -11.13
CA GLU A 548 -16.49 8.01 -12.36
C GLU A 548 -17.55 7.42 -13.27
N LYS A 549 -18.48 6.66 -12.68
CA LYS A 549 -19.60 6.04 -13.39
C LYS A 549 -20.75 5.78 -12.42
N LEU A 550 -21.96 5.68 -12.97
CA LEU A 550 -23.18 5.37 -12.25
C LEU A 550 -23.78 4.05 -12.75
N ILE A 551 -24.03 3.11 -11.85
CA ILE A 551 -24.67 1.83 -12.15
C ILE A 551 -26.02 1.81 -11.44
N LEU A 552 -27.09 1.70 -12.21
CA LEU A 552 -28.48 1.70 -11.76
C LEU A 552 -29.03 0.28 -11.81
N ILE A 553 -29.77 -0.13 -10.78
CA ILE A 553 -30.43 -1.44 -10.71
C ILE A 553 -31.89 -1.22 -10.33
N GLY A 554 -32.82 -1.55 -11.23
CA GLY A 554 -34.26 -1.41 -10.99
C GLY A 554 -34.69 0.02 -10.62
N THR A 555 -34.00 1.05 -11.11
CA THR A 555 -34.32 2.44 -10.75
C THR A 555 -35.56 2.94 -11.51
N PRO A 556 -36.56 3.54 -10.82
CA PRO A 556 -37.73 4.14 -11.48
C PRO A 556 -37.39 5.49 -12.11
N ASN A 557 -36.58 5.46 -13.18
CA ASN A 557 -35.99 6.66 -13.76
C ASN A 557 -36.99 7.71 -14.24
N HIS A 558 -38.21 7.32 -14.61
CA HIS A 558 -39.32 8.23 -14.93
C HIS A 558 -40.46 8.19 -13.90
N GLY A 559 -40.19 7.66 -12.70
CA GLY A 559 -41.13 7.61 -11.58
C GLY A 559 -42.04 6.38 -11.63
N VAL A 560 -42.91 6.26 -10.62
CA VAL A 560 -43.86 5.16 -10.48
C VAL A 560 -45.29 5.65 -10.63
N ARG A 561 -46.21 4.76 -11.05
CA ARG A 561 -47.63 5.09 -11.30
C ARG A 561 -48.59 3.99 -10.87
N GLY A 562 -49.88 4.34 -10.81
CA GLY A 562 -50.97 3.39 -10.59
C GLY A 562 -50.98 2.77 -9.18
N ASN A 563 -51.36 1.50 -9.06
CA ASN A 563 -51.53 0.80 -7.78
C ASN A 563 -50.26 0.77 -6.93
N VAL A 564 -49.07 0.92 -7.54
CA VAL A 564 -47.78 1.00 -6.83
C VAL A 564 -47.71 2.23 -5.92
N LEU A 565 -48.26 3.38 -6.36
CA LEU A 565 -48.38 4.59 -5.53
C LEU A 565 -49.35 4.39 -4.35
N THR A 566 -50.37 3.55 -4.52
CA THR A 566 -51.31 3.17 -3.47
C THR A 566 -50.64 2.28 -2.40
N PHE A 567 -49.73 1.39 -2.79
CA PHE A 567 -48.91 0.63 -1.82
C PHE A 567 -47.92 1.54 -1.06
N CYS A 568 -47.30 2.51 -1.75
CA CYS A 568 -46.42 3.51 -1.14
C CYS A 568 -47.12 4.41 -0.10
N SER A 569 -48.35 4.87 -0.39
CA SER A 569 -49.13 5.75 0.52
C SER A 569 -49.71 5.02 1.74
N ILE A 570 -49.86 3.70 1.69
CA ILE A 570 -50.41 2.90 2.80
C ILE A 570 -49.28 2.38 3.74
N PHE A 571 -48.08 2.08 3.20
CA PHE A 571 -46.99 1.42 3.96
C PHE A 571 -45.64 2.16 3.99
N GLY A 572 -45.44 3.22 3.19
CA GLY A 572 -44.23 4.06 3.14
C GLY A 572 -44.44 5.49 3.67
N GLU A 573 -43.36 6.28 3.74
CA GLU A 573 -43.38 7.70 4.18
C GLU A 573 -43.71 8.64 2.99
N GLU A 574 -44.50 9.69 3.24
CA GLU A 574 -45.18 10.47 2.18
C GLU A 574 -44.25 11.27 1.25
N ALA A 575 -43.14 11.85 1.76
CA ALA A 575 -42.35 12.83 1.01
C ALA A 575 -41.61 12.21 -0.21
N GLU A 576 -40.79 11.18 0.01
CA GLU A 576 -40.05 10.50 -1.07
C GLU A 576 -40.97 9.74 -2.04
N CYS A 577 -42.10 9.23 -1.57
CA CYS A 577 -43.10 8.61 -2.44
C CYS A 577 -43.79 9.64 -3.34
N ASN A 578 -44.07 10.84 -2.82
CA ASN A 578 -44.59 11.95 -3.61
C ASN A 578 -43.58 12.41 -4.65
N ASP A 579 -42.28 12.46 -4.30
CA ASP A 579 -41.22 12.76 -5.25
C ASP A 579 -41.09 11.70 -6.34
N MET A 580 -41.25 10.41 -6.02
CA MET A 580 -41.18 9.31 -7.00
C MET A 580 -42.40 9.21 -7.94
N ASN A 581 -43.49 9.93 -7.68
CA ASN A 581 -44.64 9.94 -8.59
C ASN A 581 -44.20 10.48 -9.96
N GLU A 582 -44.54 9.78 -11.05
CA GLU A 582 -44.18 10.17 -12.42
C GLU A 582 -44.58 11.63 -12.77
N ASN A 583 -45.64 12.14 -12.14
CA ASN A 583 -46.16 13.50 -12.34
C ASN A 583 -45.65 14.52 -11.32
N SER A 584 -44.68 14.16 -10.46
CA SER A 584 -44.15 15.05 -9.44
C SER A 584 -43.28 16.16 -10.03
N LEU A 585 -43.18 17.27 -9.32
CA LEU A 585 -42.24 18.34 -9.67
C LEU A 585 -40.79 17.84 -9.66
N PHE A 586 -40.47 16.94 -8.73
CA PHE A 586 -39.14 16.33 -8.63
C PHE A 586 -38.81 15.53 -9.89
N MET A 587 -39.68 14.60 -10.32
CA MET A 587 -39.44 13.77 -11.50
C MET A 587 -39.34 14.60 -12.78
N ASN A 588 -40.20 15.61 -12.92
CA ASN A 588 -40.13 16.53 -14.05
C ASN A 588 -38.77 17.25 -14.09
N LYS A 589 -38.32 17.81 -12.96
CA LYS A 589 -37.00 18.44 -12.85
C LYS A 589 -35.85 17.47 -13.12
N LEU A 590 -35.94 16.24 -12.61
CA LEU A 590 -34.90 15.22 -12.80
C LEU A 590 -34.76 14.82 -14.27
N ASN A 591 -35.88 14.69 -15.00
CA ASN A 591 -35.89 14.22 -16.40
C ASN A 591 -35.74 15.33 -17.44
N THR A 592 -35.93 16.60 -17.06
CA THR A 592 -35.68 17.77 -17.92
C THR A 592 -34.31 18.39 -17.71
N GLY A 593 -33.60 18.02 -16.65
CA GLY A 593 -32.23 18.47 -16.39
C GLY A 593 -31.21 17.86 -17.35
N GLU A 594 -29.98 18.37 -17.28
CA GLU A 594 -28.88 17.89 -18.12
C GLU A 594 -28.55 16.42 -17.85
N ASN A 595 -28.29 15.68 -18.93
CA ASN A 595 -27.83 14.29 -18.86
C ASN A 595 -26.35 14.26 -18.43
N PRO A 596 -25.95 13.30 -17.58
CA PRO A 596 -24.54 13.15 -17.21
C PRO A 596 -23.70 12.73 -18.43
N ILE A 597 -22.44 13.19 -18.46
CA ILE A 597 -21.46 12.81 -19.49
C ILE A 597 -20.71 11.54 -19.05
N ILE A 598 -20.60 11.30 -17.74
CA ILE A 598 -20.05 10.06 -17.20
C ILE A 598 -20.84 8.82 -17.68
N PRO A 599 -20.19 7.65 -17.80
CA PRO A 599 -20.88 6.41 -18.14
C PRO A 599 -22.01 6.07 -17.15
N VAL A 600 -23.18 5.75 -17.69
CA VAL A 600 -24.33 5.26 -16.93
C VAL A 600 -24.74 3.89 -17.45
N TYR A 601 -24.72 2.89 -16.57
CA TYR A 601 -25.17 1.53 -16.86
C TYR A 601 -26.48 1.28 -16.12
N ASN A 602 -27.48 0.74 -16.79
CA ASN A 602 -28.83 0.61 -16.24
C ASN A 602 -29.34 -0.83 -16.39
N ILE A 603 -29.42 -1.56 -15.28
CA ILE A 603 -29.88 -2.95 -15.23
C ILE A 603 -31.38 -2.95 -14.88
N ILE A 604 -32.19 -3.40 -15.84
CA ILE A 604 -33.65 -3.32 -15.83
C ILE A 604 -34.23 -4.74 -15.68
N GLY A 605 -35.08 -4.95 -14.68
CA GLY A 605 -35.83 -6.20 -14.52
C GLY A 605 -37.09 -6.22 -15.39
N LEU A 606 -37.31 -7.33 -16.09
CA LEU A 606 -38.49 -7.58 -16.92
C LEU A 606 -39.21 -8.87 -16.48
N GLY A 607 -40.43 -9.07 -16.97
CA GLY A 607 -41.17 -10.34 -16.84
C GLY A 607 -42.45 -10.25 -16.00
N CYS A 608 -42.72 -9.12 -15.38
CA CYS A 608 -43.95 -8.86 -14.63
C CYS A 608 -44.91 -7.98 -15.42
N ASN A 609 -46.17 -8.42 -15.57
CA ASN A 609 -47.20 -7.60 -16.21
C ASN A 609 -47.65 -6.48 -15.27
N MET A 610 -47.42 -5.23 -15.68
CA MET A 610 -47.66 -4.00 -14.93
C MET A 610 -48.55 -3.05 -15.75
N ASP A 611 -49.86 -3.29 -15.71
CA ASP A 611 -50.90 -2.57 -16.46
C ASP A 611 -50.61 -2.46 -17.96
N GLY A 612 -50.44 -3.62 -18.62
CA GLY A 612 -50.29 -3.71 -20.08
C GLY A 612 -48.86 -3.53 -20.58
N GLU A 613 -47.89 -3.42 -19.68
CA GLU A 613 -46.47 -3.33 -19.98
C GLU A 613 -45.67 -4.34 -19.13
N THR A 614 -44.49 -4.76 -19.59
CA THR A 614 -43.58 -5.57 -18.78
C THR A 614 -42.77 -4.69 -17.81
N GLY A 615 -42.28 -5.27 -16.72
CA GLY A 615 -41.45 -4.61 -15.71
C GLY A 615 -41.00 -5.59 -14.63
N ASP A 616 -40.53 -5.07 -13.50
CA ASP A 616 -40.04 -5.87 -12.38
C ASP A 616 -41.08 -6.07 -11.25
N GLY A 617 -42.31 -5.63 -11.47
CA GLY A 617 -43.41 -5.68 -10.49
C GLY A 617 -43.52 -4.43 -9.62
N ILE A 618 -42.57 -3.50 -9.68
CA ILE A 618 -42.63 -2.16 -9.07
C ILE A 618 -42.39 -1.06 -10.10
N VAL A 619 -41.43 -1.27 -10.99
CA VAL A 619 -40.98 -0.35 -12.04
C VAL A 619 -41.26 -0.96 -13.41
N ARG A 620 -41.93 -0.18 -14.25
CA ARG A 620 -42.20 -0.55 -15.66
C ARG A 620 -40.94 -0.37 -16.49
N ASN A 621 -40.80 -1.14 -17.56
CA ASN A 621 -39.67 -1.00 -18.48
C ASN A 621 -39.51 0.44 -19.01
N SER A 622 -40.60 1.08 -19.45
CA SER A 622 -40.65 2.46 -19.93
C SER A 622 -40.22 3.48 -18.88
N SER A 623 -40.50 3.21 -17.61
CA SER A 623 -40.02 4.06 -16.51
C SER A 623 -38.55 3.82 -16.20
N ALA A 624 -38.12 2.56 -16.20
CA ALA A 624 -36.74 2.19 -15.90
C ALA A 624 -35.75 2.62 -16.99
N TYR A 625 -36.15 2.60 -18.25
CA TYR A 625 -35.30 2.92 -19.41
C TYR A 625 -34.70 4.34 -19.32
N LEU A 626 -33.45 4.51 -19.74
CA LEU A 626 -32.80 5.81 -19.89
C LEU A 626 -32.07 5.89 -21.23
N GLU A 627 -32.40 6.88 -22.05
CA GLU A 627 -31.87 6.99 -23.42
C GLU A 627 -30.34 7.14 -23.48
N TYR A 628 -29.74 7.87 -22.53
CA TYR A 628 -28.29 8.12 -22.48
C TYR A 628 -27.51 7.01 -21.75
N ALA A 629 -28.17 5.98 -21.21
CA ALA A 629 -27.53 4.90 -20.47
C ALA A 629 -27.32 3.67 -21.36
N GLU A 630 -26.31 2.84 -21.03
CA GLU A 630 -26.25 1.47 -21.54
C GLU A 630 -27.25 0.62 -20.76
N ASN A 631 -28.40 0.33 -21.39
CA ASN A 631 -29.48 -0.42 -20.76
C ASN A 631 -29.30 -1.93 -20.96
N TYR A 632 -29.29 -2.67 -19.86
CA TYR A 632 -29.29 -4.12 -19.82
C TYR A 632 -30.62 -4.63 -19.28
N PHE A 633 -31.13 -5.71 -19.86
CA PHE A 633 -32.42 -6.29 -19.50
C PHE A 633 -32.20 -7.67 -18.88
N VAL A 634 -32.88 -7.94 -17.77
CA VAL A 634 -32.83 -9.23 -17.06
C VAL A 634 -34.26 -9.74 -16.91
N ASP A 635 -34.52 -10.93 -17.46
CA ASP A 635 -35.84 -11.56 -17.39
C ASP A 635 -36.01 -12.29 -16.04
N GLY A 636 -37.07 -11.95 -15.32
CA GLY A 636 -37.45 -12.59 -14.06
C GLY A 636 -38.90 -13.04 -14.01
N LYS A 637 -39.31 -13.54 -12.85
CA LYS A 637 -40.69 -14.01 -12.61
C LYS A 637 -41.27 -13.30 -11.40
N CYS A 638 -42.50 -12.79 -11.54
CA CYS A 638 -43.24 -12.27 -10.40
C CYS A 638 -44.09 -13.36 -9.75
N GLU A 639 -43.94 -13.53 -8.44
CA GLU A 639 -44.90 -14.24 -7.61
C GLU A 639 -45.90 -13.24 -7.02
N THR A 640 -47.15 -13.68 -6.78
CA THR A 640 -48.27 -12.83 -6.36
C THR A 640 -48.01 -12.03 -5.07
N LEU A 641 -47.03 -12.44 -4.25
CA LEU A 641 -46.70 -11.83 -2.97
C LEU A 641 -45.24 -11.32 -2.89
N LYS A 642 -44.41 -11.51 -3.92
CA LYS A 642 -43.00 -11.08 -3.96
C LYS A 642 -42.66 -10.56 -5.37
N PRO A 643 -42.58 -9.22 -5.56
CA PRO A 643 -42.23 -8.66 -6.85
C PRO A 643 -40.76 -8.95 -7.17
N PHE A 644 -40.48 -9.22 -8.45
CA PHE A 644 -39.13 -9.48 -8.95
C PHE A 644 -38.14 -8.37 -8.59
N HIS A 645 -38.60 -7.12 -8.51
CA HIS A 645 -37.85 -5.96 -8.02
C HIS A 645 -37.04 -6.29 -6.76
N THR A 646 -37.69 -6.88 -5.74
CA THR A 646 -37.05 -7.19 -4.45
C THR A 646 -36.01 -8.28 -4.53
N GLU A 647 -35.97 -9.03 -5.64
CA GLU A 647 -35.06 -10.15 -5.84
C GLU A 647 -33.86 -9.83 -6.73
N LEU A 648 -33.83 -8.67 -7.38
CA LEU A 648 -32.76 -8.23 -8.27
C LEU A 648 -31.38 -8.25 -7.59
N LEU A 649 -31.33 -8.00 -6.28
CA LEU A 649 -30.08 -7.99 -5.51
C LEU A 649 -29.69 -9.35 -4.91
N PHE A 650 -30.32 -10.46 -5.32
CA PHE A 650 -29.94 -11.81 -4.90
C PHE A 650 -29.19 -12.57 -6.01
N PRO A 651 -27.83 -12.55 -6.01
CA PRO A 651 -27.03 -13.26 -7.01
C PRO A 651 -27.32 -14.77 -7.12
N GLU A 652 -27.78 -15.40 -6.04
CA GLU A 652 -28.16 -16.82 -6.00
C GLU A 652 -29.38 -17.12 -6.88
N LYS A 653 -30.30 -16.15 -7.03
CA LYS A 653 -31.53 -16.28 -7.82
C LYS A 653 -31.35 -15.73 -9.22
N TYR A 654 -30.70 -14.58 -9.33
CA TYR A 654 -30.48 -13.85 -10.59
C TYR A 654 -28.99 -13.51 -10.75
N PRO A 655 -28.15 -14.52 -11.04
CA PRO A 655 -26.70 -14.32 -11.19
C PRO A 655 -26.36 -13.38 -12.36
N GLU A 656 -27.25 -13.25 -13.34
CA GLU A 656 -27.10 -12.33 -14.46
C GLU A 656 -26.97 -10.87 -14.01
N VAL A 657 -27.75 -10.43 -13.01
CA VAL A 657 -27.65 -9.07 -12.45
C VAL A 657 -26.26 -8.83 -11.88
N TYR A 658 -25.70 -9.81 -11.16
CA TYR A 658 -24.36 -9.73 -10.61
C TYR A 658 -23.28 -9.68 -11.70
N ASN A 659 -23.40 -10.54 -12.73
CA ASN A 659 -22.45 -10.57 -13.83
C ASN A 659 -22.44 -9.26 -14.62
N LEU A 660 -23.61 -8.66 -14.85
CA LEU A 660 -23.74 -7.34 -15.48
C LEU A 660 -23.15 -6.24 -14.62
N LEU A 661 -23.36 -6.30 -13.29
CA LEU A 661 -22.72 -5.36 -12.36
C LEU A 661 -21.19 -5.43 -12.46
N VAL A 662 -20.60 -6.63 -12.40
CA VAL A 662 -19.14 -6.81 -12.53
C VAL A 662 -18.65 -6.30 -13.88
N LYS A 663 -19.33 -6.66 -14.97
CA LYS A 663 -19.02 -6.16 -16.31
C LYS A 663 -19.00 -4.62 -16.36
N SER A 664 -20.01 -3.96 -15.79
CA SER A 664 -20.09 -2.50 -15.74
C SER A 664 -19.01 -1.85 -14.86
N LEU A 665 -18.57 -2.54 -13.80
CA LEU A 665 -17.43 -2.09 -12.98
C LEU A 665 -16.13 -2.12 -13.79
N GLU A 666 -15.89 -3.18 -14.56
CA GLU A 666 -14.67 -3.41 -15.34
C GLU A 666 -14.60 -2.61 -16.66
N GLN A 667 -15.74 -2.22 -17.24
CA GLN A 667 -15.77 -1.42 -18.46
C GLN A 667 -15.12 -0.04 -18.22
N ASN A 668 -13.98 0.21 -18.86
CA ASN A 668 -13.32 1.51 -18.83
C ASN A 668 -14.09 2.54 -19.64
N SER A 669 -14.13 3.76 -19.11
CA SER A 669 -14.66 4.96 -19.77
C SER A 669 -13.90 5.18 -21.08
N SER A 670 -14.45 4.71 -22.19
CA SER A 670 -13.92 4.96 -23.53
C SER A 670 -14.33 6.37 -23.94
N ILE A 671 -13.81 7.38 -23.21
CA ILE A 671 -13.92 8.76 -23.66
C ILE A 671 -12.67 9.00 -24.51
N THR A 672 -12.82 8.77 -25.82
CA THR A 672 -12.03 9.46 -26.83
C THR A 672 -12.11 10.96 -26.53
N LEU A 673 -10.97 11.53 -26.13
CA LEU A 673 -10.73 12.98 -26.04
C LEU A 673 -11.06 13.68 -27.36
#